data_AF-A0A3D5VPD4-F1
#
_entry.id   AF-A0A3D5VPD4-F1
#
_cell.length_a   1.000
_cell.length_b   1.000
_cell.length_c   1.000
_cell.angle_alpha   90.00
_cell.angle_beta   90.00
_cell.angle_gamma   90.00
#
_symmetry.space_group_name_H-M   'P 1'
#
loop_
_entity.id
_entity.type
_entity.pdbx_description
1 polymer ?
#
loop_
_entity_poly.entity_id
_entity_poly.type
_entity_poly.pdbx_seq_one_letter_code
_entity_poly.pdbx_strand_id
1 'polypeptide(L)'
;MTLQGFEGCFGPLVVGIDTAVGGLAGYIPVKGTRTHSRAMSVYSHASKAREWVKRSKKLMAWALTADERKATYIGTLRLDQKGLACHCVCPACGGTLQAVNAGKLPNEIIEGENLRPHFRHDNGQQKDACLIKMSQIVALQLLLREKTIVLPEHTRNFTSKGASGQIYTGTASRPSVSVPISAIHWVDEHEAKITLPDGRVVWLRLYGSPARGNAASGDAIITIKVDDPEVANWSQDKILEHVQLTGEWLCWDKHPDDDQLHEQAHQDADNQAKHWCDYLPEDLDLPEGLTPAQRSEGVLHWLIKGILGQAHSISTPGYEDTLRGWMPDNTYKTQKIYLHPAHYRISNVRMEQRLQRVIPDVICTVSLGAAPPMDLMVEVAVTHRVDDEKLLRIRELGIACLQIDTKRLSKGGRITIQELRSMVLHETDNKQWLFHPAIERSRNDAVQQLANKSIAIQRQLELQRARQHWIESLNDTQLLREYLMLLRQLWAGKDVQNSQGQAFSTQELIPTLEQRGFKRLDIEDVSGPKGLLWMLELIVRPNETIRAVDLFELAMSSGPVLQSYVTVLGTAIAEYGAFMTEQEEERMRAMRQTIKQSLHEGDLKYARMTHLDTALIALYPRLQKRLSSNKGTREQATKVRYEKQAQEREQRMLREQQAQIENEKERNHQQLQDGLNGVDAMYEWLPQSGGNHNLFAATELVNQKLQRNHPILSTAWRRILQSAWQARDAQMALSEWLKAQSPKTALDLSVRLELLQVALLIKRRHSLQLLVGRRGRPRL
;
A
#
# COMPACT_ATOMS: atom_id res chain seq x y z
N MET A 1 46.66 27.31 -41.99
CA MET A 1 45.68 28.07 -41.19
C MET A 1 45.50 27.29 -39.88
N THR A 2 46.32 27.46 -38.82
CA THR A 2 46.32 28.52 -37.76
C THR A 2 44.91 28.80 -37.23
N LEU A 3 44.55 28.80 -35.93
CA LEU A 3 45.21 29.02 -34.61
C LEU A 3 44.50 28.15 -33.53
N GLN A 4 45.09 27.64 -32.43
CA GLN A 4 45.59 28.25 -31.17
C GLN A 4 44.60 29.12 -30.35
N GLY A 5 44.38 28.77 -29.06
CA GLY A 5 44.29 29.75 -27.96
C GLY A 5 43.18 29.64 -26.88
N PHE A 6 43.63 29.34 -25.65
CA PHE A 6 43.26 29.92 -24.33
C PHE A 6 42.14 29.36 -23.42
N GLU A 7 42.58 29.00 -22.20
CA GLU A 7 41.84 28.71 -20.97
C GLU A 7 41.61 29.99 -20.12
N GLY A 8 40.56 29.97 -19.29
CA GLY A 8 40.31 30.97 -18.24
C GLY A 8 39.26 30.50 -17.21
N CYS A 9 39.63 30.54 -15.94
CA CYS A 9 38.89 30.11 -14.73
C CYS A 9 37.76 31.05 -14.30
N PHE A 10 36.66 30.53 -13.72
CA PHE A 10 35.81 31.20 -12.71
C PHE A 10 35.15 30.18 -11.76
N GLY A 11 35.08 30.53 -10.47
CA GLY A 11 34.74 29.64 -9.33
C GLY A 11 33.25 29.35 -9.08
N PRO A 12 32.90 28.51 -8.08
CA PRO A 12 31.53 28.07 -7.88
C PRO A 12 30.77 28.84 -6.77
N LEU A 13 29.47 29.00 -7.06
CA LEU A 13 28.38 29.49 -6.23
C LEU A 13 28.17 28.68 -4.94
N VAL A 14 27.78 29.38 -3.88
CA VAL A 14 27.17 28.83 -2.67
C VAL A 14 25.64 28.80 -2.86
N VAL A 15 25.02 27.64 -2.69
CA VAL A 15 23.56 27.48 -2.56
C VAL A 15 23.29 26.69 -1.29
N GLY A 16 22.62 27.33 -0.33
CA GLY A 16 22.14 26.70 0.90
C GLY A 16 20.67 26.29 0.76
N ILE A 17 20.32 25.11 1.28
CA ILE A 17 18.94 24.74 1.61
C ILE A 17 18.97 23.86 2.88
N ASP A 18 18.18 24.27 3.87
CA ASP A 18 17.88 23.60 5.14
C ASP A 18 17.20 22.23 4.95
N THR A 19 17.50 21.28 5.84
CA THR A 19 16.46 20.41 6.44
C THR A 19 16.94 19.85 7.78
N ALA A 20 16.02 19.90 8.75
CA ALA A 20 16.20 19.48 10.14
C ALA A 20 15.65 18.07 10.39
N VAL A 21 16.32 17.26 11.22
CA VAL A 21 15.68 16.28 12.14
C VAL A 21 16.60 16.09 13.36
N GLY A 22 16.02 16.14 14.56
CA GLY A 22 16.71 16.16 15.86
C GLY A 22 17.09 14.79 16.45
N GLY A 23 17.89 14.85 17.51
CA GLY A 23 18.24 13.73 18.39
C GLY A 23 19.09 14.20 19.57
N LEU A 24 18.51 14.12 20.77
CA LEU A 24 19.10 14.46 22.07
C LEU A 24 20.18 13.46 22.51
N ALA A 25 21.35 13.95 22.94
CA ALA A 25 22.17 13.34 24.00
C ALA A 25 23.20 14.36 24.52
N GLY A 26 23.15 14.64 25.82
CA GLY A 26 24.01 15.63 26.47
C GLY A 26 25.46 15.16 26.66
N TYR A 27 26.40 16.06 26.45
CA TYR A 27 27.79 15.93 26.90
C TYR A 27 28.29 17.28 27.43
N ILE A 28 28.85 17.23 28.64
CA ILE A 28 29.38 18.34 29.44
C ILE A 28 30.75 18.75 28.88
N PRO A 29 31.05 20.04 28.61
CA PRO A 29 32.39 20.45 28.20
C PRO A 29 33.25 20.86 29.41
N VAL A 30 34.42 20.22 29.49
CA VAL A 30 35.52 20.54 30.41
C VAL A 30 36.30 21.75 29.86
N LYS A 31 36.48 22.78 30.70
CA LYS A 31 37.29 23.97 30.42
C LYS A 31 38.78 23.64 30.44
N GLY A 32 39.49 23.93 29.35
CA GLY A 32 40.95 23.97 29.26
C GLY A 32 41.40 25.37 28.88
N THR A 33 42.19 25.98 29.76
CA THR A 33 42.66 27.37 29.80
C THR A 33 43.70 27.70 28.72
N ARG A 34 43.49 28.81 27.99
CA ARG A 34 44.55 29.54 27.26
C ARG A 34 45.07 30.67 28.14
N THR A 35 46.37 30.64 28.40
CA THR A 35 47.12 31.66 29.14
C THR A 35 47.45 32.84 28.23
N HIS A 36 47.08 34.04 28.68
CA HIS A 36 47.58 35.31 28.19
C HIS A 36 49.00 35.55 28.73
N SER A 37 49.91 36.01 27.88
CA SER A 37 51.07 36.79 28.32
C SER A 37 51.20 38.08 27.49
N ARG A 38 51.30 39.17 28.24
CA ARG A 38 51.47 40.58 27.84
C ARG A 38 52.75 40.81 27.04
N ALA A 39 52.68 41.68 26.04
CA ALA A 39 53.80 42.55 25.68
C ALA A 39 53.32 44.01 25.66
N MET A 40 54.00 44.80 26.48
CA MET A 40 53.79 46.20 26.83
C MET A 40 53.73 47.14 25.62
N SER A 41 52.66 47.94 25.61
CA SER A 41 52.61 49.25 24.95
C SER A 41 53.54 50.22 25.68
N VAL A 42 54.75 50.41 25.14
CA VAL A 42 55.60 51.57 25.45
C VAL A 42 56.26 52.03 24.14
N TYR A 43 55.53 52.82 23.36
CA TYR A 43 56.12 53.81 22.45
C TYR A 43 55.33 55.10 22.57
N SER A 44 55.65 55.83 23.64
CA SER A 44 55.46 57.26 23.74
C SER A 44 56.26 57.97 22.66
N HIS A 45 55.64 58.97 22.05
CA HIS A 45 56.27 60.02 21.25
C HIS A 45 56.74 59.59 19.85
N ALA A 46 55.76 59.24 19.00
CA ALA A 46 55.76 59.72 17.63
C ALA A 46 55.82 61.26 17.68
N SER A 47 57.04 61.79 17.76
CA SER A 47 57.31 63.19 17.50
C SER A 47 56.78 63.51 16.10
N LYS A 48 56.03 64.61 16.02
CA LYS A 48 55.45 65.16 14.79
C LYS A 48 56.53 65.32 13.71
N ALA A 49 56.76 64.28 12.92
CA ALA A 49 57.41 64.39 11.63
C ALA A 49 56.39 65.05 10.70
N ARG A 50 56.46 66.39 10.65
CA ARG A 50 55.68 67.26 9.78
C ARG A 50 55.73 66.74 8.34
N GLU A 51 54.56 66.67 7.71
CA GLU A 51 54.31 66.14 6.37
C GLU A 51 55.26 66.75 5.33
N TRP A 52 56.12 65.91 4.77
CA TRP A 52 56.81 66.22 3.53
C TRP A 52 55.81 66.22 2.37
N VAL A 53 55.88 67.20 1.47
CA VAL A 53 54.97 67.31 0.33
C VAL A 53 55.08 66.06 -0.56
N LYS A 54 53.94 65.39 -0.77
CA LYS A 54 53.75 64.13 -1.52
C LYS A 54 53.92 64.27 -3.04
N ARG A 55 54.67 65.25 -3.55
CA ARG A 55 54.82 65.49 -5.01
C ARG A 55 56.05 64.82 -5.61
N SER A 56 55.76 63.62 -6.15
CA SER A 56 56.28 62.98 -7.38
C SER A 56 57.77 62.63 -7.52
N LYS A 57 58.08 61.34 -7.31
CA LYS A 57 59.00 60.42 -8.06
C LYS A 57 59.35 59.24 -7.14
N LYS A 58 59.67 58.06 -7.70
CA LYS A 58 60.35 56.99 -6.97
C LYS A 58 61.69 57.57 -6.49
N LEU A 59 61.77 57.98 -5.23
CA LEU A 59 63.03 58.49 -4.68
C LEU A 59 63.88 57.30 -4.24
N MET A 60 65.07 57.58 -3.71
CA MET A 60 65.95 56.56 -3.16
C MET A 60 66.36 57.02 -1.76
N ALA A 61 65.82 56.39 -0.71
CA ALA A 61 66.12 56.76 0.66
C ALA A 61 67.38 56.07 1.21
N TRP A 62 67.93 55.14 0.44
CA TRP A 62 69.08 54.32 0.82
C TRP A 62 70.21 54.45 -0.19
N ALA A 63 71.44 54.32 0.29
CA ALA A 63 72.63 54.23 -0.56
C ALA A 63 73.64 53.25 0.04
N LEU A 64 74.67 52.88 -0.74
CA LEU A 64 75.84 52.20 -0.19
C LEU A 64 76.97 53.21 -0.02
N THR A 65 77.70 53.17 1.09
CA THR A 65 78.98 53.88 1.19
C THR A 65 79.95 53.34 0.15
N ALA A 66 80.76 54.21 -0.46
CA ALA A 66 81.73 53.81 -1.48
C ALA A 66 82.80 52.87 -0.90
N ASP A 67 83.27 53.17 0.32
CA ASP A 67 84.41 52.50 0.94
C ASP A 67 84.05 51.13 1.53
N GLU A 68 82.96 51.09 2.30
CA GLU A 68 82.57 49.89 3.06
C GLU A 68 81.37 49.14 2.45
N ARG A 69 80.76 49.67 1.37
CA ARG A 69 79.55 49.11 0.74
C ARG A 69 78.39 48.92 1.72
N LYS A 70 78.33 49.71 2.80
CA LYS A 70 77.30 49.59 3.85
C LYS A 70 76.04 50.36 3.48
N ALA A 71 74.90 49.69 3.63
CA ALA A 71 73.57 50.28 3.50
C ALA A 71 73.40 51.41 4.51
N THR A 72 73.20 52.61 3.97
CA THR A 72 73.11 53.87 4.70
C THR A 72 71.78 54.53 4.38
N TYR A 73 71.02 54.84 5.41
CA TYR A 73 69.76 55.54 5.29
C TYR A 73 70.00 57.04 5.19
N ILE A 74 69.31 57.72 4.28
CA ILE A 74 69.49 59.16 4.08
C ILE A 74 69.21 59.97 5.34
N GLY A 75 68.29 59.49 6.19
CA GLY A 75 67.95 60.14 7.46
C GLY A 75 69.03 60.06 8.54
N THR A 76 70.05 59.20 8.38
CA THR A 76 71.16 59.11 9.33
C THR A 76 72.35 60.01 8.97
N LEU A 77 72.34 60.63 7.79
CA LEU A 77 73.40 61.52 7.34
C LEU A 77 73.31 62.90 8.00
N ARG A 78 74.47 63.43 8.40
CA ARG A 78 74.60 64.77 8.99
C ARG A 78 74.81 65.85 7.91
N LEU A 79 74.72 67.13 8.31
CA LEU A 79 74.88 68.29 7.41
C LEU A 79 76.23 68.32 6.69
N ASP A 80 77.32 67.90 7.36
CA ASP A 80 78.68 67.77 6.80
C ASP A 80 78.79 66.68 5.73
N GLN A 81 77.80 65.79 5.63
CA GLN A 81 77.73 64.67 4.68
C GLN A 81 76.71 64.91 3.55
N LYS A 82 76.29 66.16 3.35
CA LYS A 82 75.32 66.54 2.30
C LYS A 82 75.97 66.57 0.90
N GLY A 83 75.18 66.31 -0.14
CA GLY A 83 75.65 66.35 -1.53
C GLY A 83 76.61 65.20 -1.81
N LEU A 84 77.72 65.48 -2.50
CA LEU A 84 78.78 64.48 -2.80
C LEU A 84 79.62 64.11 -1.57
N ALA A 85 79.55 64.89 -0.48
CA ALA A 85 80.27 64.60 0.76
C ALA A 85 79.72 63.36 1.51
N CYS A 86 78.60 62.77 1.05
CA CYS A 86 78.11 61.50 1.59
C CYS A 86 78.98 60.30 1.19
N HIS A 87 79.84 60.44 0.16
CA HIS A 87 80.65 59.35 -0.38
C HIS A 87 79.84 58.07 -0.65
N CYS A 88 78.64 58.23 -1.22
CA CYS A 88 77.74 57.13 -1.50
C CYS A 88 77.68 56.77 -3.00
N VAL A 89 77.38 55.50 -3.29
CA VAL A 89 77.27 54.95 -4.65
C VAL A 89 76.01 54.11 -4.82
N CYS A 90 75.52 54.02 -6.06
CA CYS A 90 74.44 53.11 -6.43
C CYS A 90 74.99 51.69 -6.68
N PRO A 91 74.45 50.65 -6.04
CA PRO A 91 74.92 49.28 -6.24
C PRO A 91 74.60 48.70 -7.62
N ALA A 92 73.57 49.20 -8.32
CA ALA A 92 73.18 48.65 -9.61
C ALA A 92 74.05 49.14 -10.77
N CYS A 93 74.35 50.44 -10.81
CA CYS A 93 75.08 51.06 -11.92
C CYS A 93 76.49 51.53 -11.54
N GLY A 94 76.86 51.49 -10.27
CA GLY A 94 78.15 51.97 -9.76
C GLY A 94 78.30 53.49 -9.71
N GLY A 95 77.30 54.26 -10.16
CA GLY A 95 77.36 55.72 -10.20
C GLY A 95 77.37 56.37 -8.82
N THR A 96 78.12 57.46 -8.69
CA THR A 96 78.17 58.28 -7.47
C THR A 96 76.82 58.94 -7.19
N LEU A 97 76.43 58.95 -5.93
CA LEU A 97 75.17 59.51 -5.46
C LEU A 97 75.40 60.81 -4.68
N GLN A 98 74.50 61.77 -4.85
CA GLN A 98 74.40 62.99 -4.06
C GLN A 98 73.30 62.84 -3.01
N ALA A 99 73.62 63.12 -1.74
CA ALA A 99 72.65 63.22 -0.67
C ALA A 99 71.92 64.57 -0.69
N VAL A 100 70.69 64.60 -1.21
CA VAL A 100 69.87 65.81 -1.32
C VAL A 100 69.11 66.03 -0.02
N ASN A 101 69.22 67.23 0.52
CA ASN A 101 68.56 67.64 1.77
C ASN A 101 68.91 66.79 3.00
N ALA A 102 70.02 66.03 2.97
CA ALA A 102 70.53 65.31 4.15
C ALA A 102 70.93 66.27 5.29
N GLY A 103 70.71 65.83 6.53
CA GLY A 103 71.07 66.54 7.75
C GLY A 103 70.25 67.81 8.09
N LYS A 104 69.39 68.30 7.19
CA LYS A 104 68.55 69.48 7.46
C LYS A 104 67.49 69.18 8.51
N LEU A 105 67.35 70.07 9.50
CA LEU A 105 66.23 70.00 10.44
C LEU A 105 64.93 70.38 9.73
N PRO A 106 63.76 69.81 10.09
CA PRO A 106 62.48 70.09 9.42
C PRO A 106 62.11 71.57 9.31
N ASN A 107 62.66 72.42 10.18
CA ASN A 107 62.38 73.85 10.26
C ASN A 107 63.32 74.72 9.40
N GLU A 108 64.41 74.16 8.86
CA GLU A 108 65.40 74.84 7.98
C GLU A 108 65.06 74.67 6.49
N ILE A 109 63.79 74.37 6.22
CA ILE A 109 63.27 73.87 4.96
C ILE A 109 62.22 74.86 4.50
N ILE A 110 62.60 75.69 3.51
CA ILE A 110 61.72 76.72 2.93
C ILE A 110 60.53 76.03 2.25
N GLU A 111 59.32 76.48 2.56
CA GLU A 111 58.07 75.99 1.96
C GLU A 111 58.09 76.20 0.43
N GLY A 112 57.84 75.12 -0.32
CA GLY A 112 57.67 75.17 -1.78
C GLY A 112 58.68 74.37 -2.62
N GLU A 113 59.86 74.01 -2.09
CA GLU A 113 60.94 73.36 -2.89
C GLU A 113 61.41 71.97 -2.40
N ASN A 114 60.83 71.37 -1.35
CA ASN A 114 61.49 70.23 -0.68
C ASN A 114 60.77 68.87 -0.84
N LEU A 115 61.36 68.02 -1.69
CA LEU A 115 61.27 66.55 -1.60
C LEU A 115 61.89 66.07 -0.29
N ARG A 116 61.38 64.96 0.29
CA ARG A 116 62.01 64.23 1.42
C ARG A 116 63.52 64.07 1.16
N PRO A 117 64.38 64.04 2.19
CA PRO A 117 65.79 63.71 2.01
C PRO A 117 65.91 62.43 1.18
N HIS A 118 66.72 62.46 0.13
CA HIS A 118 66.93 61.31 -0.73
C HIS A 118 68.32 61.34 -1.36
N PHE A 119 68.75 60.20 -1.87
CA PHE A 119 69.86 60.09 -2.79
C PHE A 119 69.39 60.28 -4.22
N ARG A 120 70.19 60.99 -5.02
CA ARG A 120 70.03 61.05 -6.47
C ARG A 120 71.38 60.80 -7.15
N HIS A 121 71.37 60.35 -8.39
CA HIS A 121 72.61 60.18 -9.14
C HIS A 121 73.24 61.55 -9.44
N ASP A 122 74.56 61.66 -9.23
CA ASP A 122 75.34 62.85 -9.60
C ASP A 122 75.34 63.03 -11.13
N ASN A 123 75.63 61.92 -11.83
CA ASN A 123 75.62 61.82 -13.29
C ASN A 123 74.71 60.68 -13.73
N GLY A 124 73.86 60.94 -14.74
CA GLY A 124 72.93 59.95 -15.32
C GLY A 124 71.52 59.97 -14.71
N GLN A 125 70.63 59.12 -15.24
CA GLN A 125 69.23 58.98 -14.78
C GLN A 125 69.03 57.74 -13.90
N GLN A 126 68.25 57.89 -12.84
CA GLN A 126 67.84 56.78 -11.98
C GLN A 126 66.86 55.86 -12.72
N LYS A 127 67.22 54.56 -12.81
CA LYS A 127 66.38 53.51 -13.39
C LYS A 127 65.70 52.68 -12.29
N ASP A 128 64.60 52.00 -12.61
CA ASP A 128 63.93 51.10 -11.66
C ASP A 128 64.84 49.95 -11.18
N ALA A 129 65.71 49.45 -12.06
CA ALA A 129 66.72 48.46 -11.68
C ALA A 129 67.68 48.97 -10.59
N CYS A 130 67.96 50.28 -10.53
CA CYS A 130 68.75 50.89 -9.46
C CYS A 130 68.03 50.82 -8.11
N LEU A 131 66.71 51.00 -8.12
CA LEU A 131 65.88 50.96 -6.91
C LEU A 131 65.69 49.53 -6.42
N ILE A 132 65.30 48.61 -7.30
CA ILE A 132 65.11 47.18 -6.96
C ILE A 132 66.39 46.61 -6.37
N LYS A 133 67.53 46.85 -7.01
CA LYS A 133 68.82 46.35 -6.52
C LYS A 133 69.22 46.95 -5.18
N MET A 134 68.94 48.23 -4.98
CA MET A 134 69.13 48.88 -3.68
C MET A 134 68.25 48.22 -2.62
N SER A 135 66.96 48.00 -2.90
CA SER A 135 66.02 47.35 -1.99
C SER A 135 66.46 45.95 -1.59
N GLN A 136 66.91 45.15 -2.54
CA GLN A 136 67.42 43.79 -2.28
C GLN A 136 68.64 43.82 -1.34
N ILE A 137 69.64 44.65 -1.63
CA ILE A 137 70.85 44.73 -0.81
C ILE A 137 70.54 45.28 0.59
N VAL A 138 69.69 46.29 0.69
CA VAL A 138 69.25 46.85 1.97
C VAL A 138 68.49 45.79 2.76
N ALA A 139 67.59 45.02 2.13
CA ALA A 139 66.88 43.92 2.78
C ALA A 139 67.83 42.88 3.36
N LEU A 140 68.84 42.42 2.59
CA LEU A 140 69.86 41.48 3.06
C LEU A 140 70.70 42.05 4.21
N GLN A 141 71.19 43.28 4.07
CA GLN A 141 72.03 43.90 5.10
C GLN A 141 71.27 44.21 6.38
N LEU A 142 70.01 44.65 6.30
CA LEU A 142 69.17 44.85 7.48
C LEU A 142 68.80 43.52 8.14
N LEU A 143 68.41 42.51 7.37
CA LEU A 143 68.14 41.15 7.86
C LEU A 143 69.30 40.59 8.67
N LEU A 144 70.53 40.81 8.20
CA LEU A 144 71.75 40.31 8.85
C LEU A 144 72.27 41.20 9.98
N ARG A 145 71.72 42.40 10.18
CA ARG A 145 71.96 43.17 11.40
C ARG A 145 71.15 42.63 12.57
N GLU A 146 70.00 42.02 12.29
CA GLU A 146 69.21 41.34 13.30
C GLU A 146 69.89 40.05 13.75
N LYS A 147 69.69 39.70 15.03
CA LYS A 147 70.30 38.49 15.62
C LYS A 147 69.51 37.21 15.35
N THR A 148 68.39 37.32 14.63
CA THR A 148 67.47 36.22 14.32
C THR A 148 67.01 36.31 12.87
N ILE A 149 66.78 35.16 12.26
CA ILE A 149 66.20 35.03 10.92
C ILE A 149 64.97 34.12 10.98
N VAL A 150 63.93 34.46 10.22
CA VAL A 150 62.79 33.57 9.98
C VAL A 150 63.07 32.76 8.73
N LEU A 151 63.17 31.45 8.88
CA LEU A 151 63.28 30.52 7.76
C LEU A 151 61.88 30.24 7.21
N PRO A 152 61.63 30.38 5.89
CA PRO A 152 60.29 30.27 5.33
C PRO A 152 59.77 28.82 5.36
N GLU A 153 58.45 28.64 5.26
CA GLU A 153 57.84 27.31 5.08
C GLU A 153 58.34 26.69 3.76
N HIS A 154 58.55 25.38 3.77
CA HIS A 154 58.95 24.65 2.57
C HIS A 154 58.01 23.47 2.32
N THR A 155 57.29 23.48 1.21
CA THR A 155 56.29 22.46 0.87
C THR A 155 56.65 21.78 -0.45
N ARG A 156 56.63 20.44 -0.45
CA ARG A 156 56.78 19.60 -1.63
C ARG A 156 55.49 18.82 -1.87
N ASN A 157 55.13 18.69 -3.14
CA ASN A 157 54.00 17.90 -3.59
C ASN A 157 54.51 16.76 -4.48
N PHE A 158 53.85 15.61 -4.42
CA PHE A 158 54.08 14.48 -5.31
C PHE A 158 52.75 13.95 -5.84
N THR A 159 52.71 13.53 -7.11
CA THR A 159 51.50 12.97 -7.72
C THR A 159 51.70 11.51 -8.13
N SER A 160 50.85 10.62 -7.60
CA SER A 160 50.79 9.21 -7.96
C SER A 160 49.48 8.90 -8.69
N LYS A 161 49.48 7.91 -9.59
CA LYS A 161 48.29 7.50 -10.37
C LYS A 161 47.81 6.13 -9.89
N GLY A 162 46.55 6.08 -9.42
CA GLY A 162 45.91 4.83 -8.98
C GLY A 162 45.49 3.93 -10.14
N ALA A 163 45.06 2.70 -9.81
CA ALA A 163 44.63 1.68 -10.77
C ALA A 163 43.43 2.12 -11.62
N SER A 164 42.49 2.86 -11.04
CA SER A 164 41.34 3.49 -11.67
C SER A 164 41.71 4.62 -12.64
N GLY A 165 42.97 5.08 -12.60
CA GLY A 165 43.46 6.25 -13.32
C GLY A 165 43.35 7.56 -12.57
N GLN A 166 42.76 7.57 -11.37
CA GLN A 166 42.68 8.73 -10.48
C GLN A 166 44.07 9.21 -10.05
N ILE A 167 44.26 10.53 -9.97
CA ILE A 167 45.49 11.15 -9.47
C ILE A 167 45.37 11.43 -7.97
N TYR A 168 46.40 11.06 -7.23
CA TYR A 168 46.56 11.29 -5.79
C TYR A 168 47.72 12.25 -5.60
N THR A 169 47.49 13.36 -4.90
CA THR A 169 48.53 14.35 -4.61
C THR A 169 48.87 14.26 -3.13
N GLY A 170 50.07 13.78 -2.84
CA GLY A 170 50.61 13.80 -1.50
C GLY A 170 51.41 15.07 -1.26
N THR A 171 51.39 15.55 -0.01
CA THR A 171 52.03 16.80 0.36
C THR A 171 52.86 16.62 1.62
N ALA A 172 54.07 17.20 1.64
CA ALA A 172 54.90 17.25 2.83
C ALA A 172 55.46 18.66 2.99
N SER A 173 55.45 19.18 4.22
CA SER A 173 55.98 20.50 4.50
C SER A 173 56.92 20.54 5.71
N ARG A 174 57.76 21.57 5.73
CA ARG A 174 58.49 22.02 6.92
C ARG A 174 57.96 23.40 7.30
N PRO A 175 57.48 23.59 8.54
CA PRO A 175 56.90 24.85 8.95
C PRO A 175 57.96 25.97 8.98
N SER A 176 57.51 27.21 8.89
CA SER A 176 58.35 28.38 9.12
C SER A 176 58.88 28.42 10.56
N VAL A 177 60.16 28.75 10.75
CA VAL A 177 60.82 28.76 12.07
C VAL A 177 61.72 29.99 12.23
N SER A 178 61.61 30.68 13.36
CA SER A 178 62.54 31.74 13.75
C SER A 178 63.74 31.17 14.50
N VAL A 179 64.96 31.46 14.02
CA VAL A 179 66.22 30.89 14.51
C VAL A 179 67.25 32.00 14.75
N PRO A 180 68.02 31.99 15.85
CA PRO A 180 69.09 32.95 16.05
C PRO A 180 70.27 32.70 15.10
N ILE A 181 71.02 33.75 14.78
CA ILE A 181 72.19 33.71 13.91
C ILE A 181 73.45 33.64 14.78
N SER A 182 74.23 32.57 14.67
CA SER A 182 75.45 32.36 15.45
C SER A 182 76.67 33.06 14.84
N ALA A 183 76.78 33.05 13.51
CA ALA A 183 77.85 33.71 12.78
C ALA A 183 77.38 34.16 11.40
N ILE A 184 77.96 35.26 10.92
CA ILE A 184 77.68 35.84 9.60
C ILE A 184 79.00 35.98 8.87
N HIS A 185 79.07 35.43 7.65
CA HIS A 185 80.20 35.60 6.76
C HIS A 185 79.72 36.21 5.45
N TRP A 186 80.13 37.45 5.19
CA TRP A 186 79.84 38.15 3.96
C TRP A 186 80.72 37.63 2.83
N VAL A 187 80.13 37.33 1.67
CA VAL A 187 80.88 37.08 0.43
C VAL A 187 81.05 38.40 -0.31
N ASP A 188 79.95 39.13 -0.50
CA ASP A 188 79.90 40.50 -0.99
C ASP A 188 78.56 41.15 -0.58
N GLU A 189 78.21 42.31 -1.14
CA GLU A 189 76.91 42.94 -0.85
C GLU A 189 75.68 42.19 -1.39
N HIS A 190 75.84 41.15 -2.20
CA HIS A 190 74.78 40.37 -2.83
C HIS A 190 74.57 38.99 -2.21
N GLU A 191 75.55 38.52 -1.45
CA GLU A 191 75.57 37.17 -0.93
C GLU A 191 76.28 37.09 0.43
N ALA A 192 75.64 36.38 1.35
CA ALA A 192 76.18 36.09 2.67
C ALA A 192 75.82 34.67 3.07
N LYS A 193 76.66 34.04 3.89
CA LYS A 193 76.33 32.78 4.55
C LYS A 193 76.20 33.00 6.05
N ILE A 194 75.16 32.42 6.64
CA ILE A 194 74.93 32.42 8.07
C ILE A 194 75.11 31.02 8.64
N THR A 195 75.59 30.95 9.88
CA THR A 195 75.65 29.71 10.65
C THR A 195 74.58 29.75 11.74
N LEU A 196 73.74 28.71 11.77
CA LEU A 196 72.71 28.51 12.79
C LEU A 196 73.31 27.86 14.05
N PRO A 197 72.60 27.82 15.20
CA PRO A 197 73.13 27.28 16.46
C PRO A 197 73.45 25.79 16.42
N ASP A 198 72.79 25.05 15.53
CA ASP A 198 73.02 23.62 15.31
C ASP A 198 74.19 23.34 14.34
N GLY A 199 74.92 24.39 13.92
CA GLY A 199 76.05 24.29 13.00
C GLY A 199 75.66 24.26 11.53
N ARG A 200 74.36 24.25 11.17
CA ARG A 200 73.92 24.30 9.78
C ARG A 200 74.29 25.65 9.15
N VAL A 201 74.63 25.60 7.86
CA VAL A 201 74.98 26.78 7.06
C VAL A 201 73.86 27.07 6.08
N VAL A 202 73.40 28.33 6.08
CA VAL A 202 72.39 28.83 5.14
C VAL A 202 72.98 29.97 4.34
N TRP A 203 72.90 29.86 3.02
CA TRP A 203 73.27 30.90 2.07
C TRP A 203 72.10 31.81 1.80
N LEU A 204 72.32 33.12 1.91
CA LEU A 204 71.37 34.16 1.58
C LEU A 204 71.86 34.86 0.32
N ARG A 205 71.06 34.81 -0.74
CA ARG A 205 71.39 35.35 -2.06
C ARG A 205 70.34 36.35 -2.52
N LEU A 206 70.74 37.38 -3.23
CA LEU A 206 69.77 38.30 -3.84
C LEU A 206 69.26 37.76 -5.17
N TYR A 207 67.94 37.76 -5.36
CA TYR A 207 67.30 37.30 -6.60
C TYR A 207 67.86 38.01 -7.84
N GLY A 208 68.21 37.23 -8.87
CA GLY A 208 68.78 37.76 -10.13
C GLY A 208 70.25 38.19 -10.05
N SER A 209 70.95 37.87 -8.96
CA SER A 209 72.40 38.10 -8.83
C SER A 209 73.19 36.83 -9.15
N PRO A 210 74.35 36.92 -9.82
CA PRO A 210 75.22 35.76 -9.98
C PRO A 210 75.73 35.31 -8.60
N ALA A 211 75.65 34.01 -8.33
CA ALA A 211 76.28 33.43 -7.15
C ALA A 211 77.80 33.58 -7.27
N ARG A 212 78.44 34.11 -6.23
CA ARG A 212 79.89 34.35 -6.19
C ARG A 212 80.58 33.41 -5.21
N GLY A 213 79.88 32.96 -4.17
CA GLY A 213 80.34 31.92 -3.27
C GLY A 213 79.96 30.51 -3.72
N ASN A 214 80.75 29.53 -3.30
CA ASN A 214 80.51 28.12 -3.58
C ASN A 214 79.82 27.45 -2.39
N ALA A 215 78.53 27.17 -2.53
CA ALA A 215 77.77 26.42 -1.54
C ALA A 215 78.15 24.95 -1.59
N ALA A 216 78.46 24.34 -0.44
CA ALA A 216 78.74 22.91 -0.38
C ALA A 216 77.46 22.10 -0.68
N SER A 217 77.63 20.82 -1.01
CA SER A 217 76.50 19.93 -1.34
C SER A 217 75.47 19.80 -0.20
N GLY A 218 75.86 20.05 1.05
CA GLY A 218 74.96 20.01 2.21
C GLY A 218 74.39 21.36 2.65
N ASP A 219 74.78 22.46 2.00
CA ASP A 219 74.35 23.80 2.42
C ASP A 219 72.94 24.13 1.92
N ALA A 220 72.19 24.88 2.73
CA ALA A 220 70.87 25.37 2.37
C ALA A 220 70.97 26.72 1.66
N ILE A 221 70.04 27.03 0.74
CA ILE A 221 70.07 28.27 -0.04
C ILE A 221 68.69 28.93 0.02
N ILE A 222 68.68 30.17 0.50
CA ILE A 222 67.53 31.06 0.50
C ILE A 222 67.83 32.25 -0.39
N THR A 223 66.91 32.54 -1.31
CA THR A 223 66.95 33.73 -2.15
C THR A 223 66.01 34.79 -1.62
N ILE A 224 66.53 36.02 -1.52
CA ILE A 224 65.82 37.23 -1.13
C ILE A 224 65.25 37.87 -2.38
N LYS A 225 63.93 37.78 -2.54
CA LYS A 225 63.19 38.30 -3.68
C LYS A 225 62.46 39.59 -3.30
N VAL A 226 63.08 40.71 -3.63
CA VAL A 226 62.44 42.03 -3.63
C VAL A 226 62.37 42.51 -5.07
N ASP A 227 61.17 42.75 -5.58
CA ASP A 227 60.89 43.16 -6.97
C ASP A 227 60.16 44.52 -7.06
N ASP A 228 59.67 45.07 -5.95
CA ASP A 228 59.05 46.39 -5.89
C ASP A 228 60.10 47.52 -5.68
N PRO A 229 60.31 48.42 -6.66
CA PRO A 229 61.22 49.56 -6.53
C PRO A 229 60.81 50.59 -5.47
N GLU A 230 59.54 50.61 -5.01
CA GLU A 230 59.11 51.50 -3.92
C GLU A 230 59.73 51.13 -2.58
N VAL A 231 60.22 49.90 -2.40
CA VAL A 231 60.89 49.48 -1.16
C VAL A 231 62.13 50.33 -0.89
N ALA A 232 62.81 50.83 -1.94
CA ALA A 232 63.97 51.73 -1.81
C ALA A 232 63.63 53.07 -1.12
N ASN A 233 62.35 53.37 -0.91
CA ASN A 233 61.85 54.55 -0.22
C ASN A 233 61.41 54.30 1.22
N TRP A 234 61.39 53.04 1.68
CA TRP A 234 60.85 52.68 2.97
C TRP A 234 61.83 52.98 4.11
N SER A 235 61.29 53.13 5.32
CA SER A 235 62.09 53.17 6.54
C SER A 235 62.67 51.79 6.87
N GLN A 236 63.68 51.76 7.73
CA GLN A 236 64.30 50.53 8.21
C GLN A 236 63.26 49.56 8.80
N ASP A 237 62.41 50.03 9.71
CA ASP A 237 61.44 49.18 10.41
C ASP A 237 60.46 48.51 9.45
N LYS A 238 60.02 49.25 8.42
CA LYS A 238 59.08 48.72 7.42
C LYS A 238 59.72 47.64 6.53
N ILE A 239 61.02 47.80 6.19
CA ILE A 239 61.77 46.77 5.44
C ILE A 239 61.96 45.52 6.31
N LEU A 240 62.35 45.70 7.58
CA LEU A 240 62.54 44.58 8.52
C LEU A 240 61.24 43.81 8.77
N GLU A 241 60.11 44.50 8.93
CA GLU A 241 58.78 43.87 9.06
C GLU A 241 58.48 42.94 7.87
N HIS A 242 58.75 43.36 6.64
CA HIS A 242 58.46 42.53 5.47
C HIS A 242 59.47 41.39 5.27
N VAL A 243 60.76 41.61 5.58
CA VAL A 243 61.76 40.53 5.46
C VAL A 243 61.61 39.49 6.58
N GLN A 244 61.29 39.90 7.80
CA GLN A 244 61.33 39.02 8.98
C GLN A 244 59.97 38.58 9.51
N LEU A 245 58.94 39.44 9.52
CA LEU A 245 57.65 39.10 10.15
C LEU A 245 56.72 38.36 9.20
N THR A 246 56.74 38.69 7.91
CA THR A 246 55.92 38.00 6.90
C THR A 246 56.68 36.86 6.21
N GLY A 247 58.02 36.96 6.14
CA GLY A 247 58.88 35.99 5.43
C GLY A 247 58.66 35.98 3.91
N GLU A 248 57.85 36.90 3.37
CA GLU A 248 57.37 36.91 1.97
C GLU A 248 58.50 37.02 0.95
N TRP A 249 59.63 37.62 1.33
CA TRP A 249 60.77 37.81 0.44
C TRP A 249 61.79 36.68 0.51
N LEU A 250 61.65 35.72 1.42
CA LEU A 250 62.58 34.61 1.58
C LEU A 250 62.02 33.38 0.86
N CYS A 251 62.73 32.89 -0.15
CA CYS A 251 62.36 31.70 -0.91
C CYS A 251 63.45 30.64 -0.81
N TRP A 252 63.10 29.39 -0.54
CA TRP A 252 64.04 28.28 -0.62
C TRP A 252 64.39 28.00 -2.08
N ASP A 253 65.67 28.16 -2.42
CA ASP A 253 66.23 27.63 -3.68
C ASP A 253 66.72 26.19 -3.49
N LYS A 254 67.20 25.86 -2.28
CA LYS A 254 67.62 24.51 -1.90
C LYS A 254 67.38 24.29 -0.41
N HIS A 255 66.64 23.24 -0.05
CA HIS A 255 66.36 22.86 1.33
C HIS A 255 67.10 21.55 1.70
N PRO A 256 67.70 21.41 2.91
CA PRO A 256 68.39 20.19 3.31
C PRO A 256 67.50 18.93 3.28
N ASP A 257 66.24 19.08 3.65
CA ASP A 257 65.26 17.99 3.70
C ASP A 257 64.55 17.75 2.35
N ASP A 258 65.05 18.26 1.22
CA ASP A 258 64.37 18.13 -0.08
C ASP A 258 64.03 16.67 -0.45
N ASP A 259 65.00 15.75 -0.29
CA ASP A 259 64.81 14.32 -0.58
C ASP A 259 63.81 13.68 0.40
N GLN A 260 63.89 14.02 1.69
CA GLN A 260 62.99 13.49 2.71
C GLN A 260 61.54 13.99 2.50
N LEU A 261 61.38 15.26 2.13
CA LEU A 261 60.08 15.84 1.81
C LEU A 261 59.47 15.20 0.56
N HIS A 262 60.29 14.90 -0.45
CA HIS A 262 59.85 14.18 -1.64
C HIS A 262 59.32 12.79 -1.28
N GLU A 263 60.08 12.01 -0.49
CA GLU A 263 59.68 10.68 -0.04
C GLU A 263 58.41 10.70 0.83
N GLN A 264 58.28 11.68 1.73
CA GLN A 264 57.08 11.86 2.54
C GLN A 264 55.84 12.18 1.70
N ALA A 265 55.99 13.06 0.70
CA ALA A 265 54.90 13.38 -0.23
C ALA A 265 54.53 12.17 -1.10
N HIS A 266 55.51 11.36 -1.51
CA HIS A 266 55.27 10.09 -2.22
C HIS A 266 54.45 9.12 -1.35
N GLN A 267 54.91 8.86 -0.13
CA GLN A 267 54.23 7.97 0.81
C GLN A 267 52.82 8.45 1.15
N ASP A 268 52.60 9.76 1.28
CA ASP A 268 51.27 10.34 1.48
C ASP A 268 50.33 10.08 0.29
N ALA A 269 50.81 10.27 -0.95
CA ALA A 269 50.04 9.98 -2.15
C ALA A 269 49.62 8.51 -2.22
N ASP A 270 50.55 7.59 -1.92
CA ASP A 270 50.29 6.16 -1.90
C ASP A 270 49.35 5.74 -0.76
N ASN A 271 49.50 6.33 0.42
CA ASN A 271 48.59 6.09 1.55
C ASN A 271 47.16 6.52 1.22
N GLN A 272 46.99 7.65 0.53
CA GLN A 272 45.69 8.07 0.02
C GLN A 272 45.15 7.07 -1.01
N ALA A 273 45.97 6.58 -1.95
CA ALA A 273 45.55 5.56 -2.92
C ALA A 273 45.13 4.25 -2.23
N LYS A 274 45.88 3.80 -1.22
CA LYS A 274 45.53 2.62 -0.40
C LYS A 274 44.24 2.83 0.38
N HIS A 275 44.08 4.02 0.98
CA HIS A 275 42.87 4.37 1.72
C HIS A 275 41.63 4.21 0.84
N TRP A 276 41.70 4.59 -0.43
CA TRP A 276 40.62 4.51 -1.41
C TRP A 276 40.60 3.23 -2.28
N CYS A 277 41.28 2.16 -1.84
CA CYS A 277 41.30 0.86 -2.52
C CYS A 277 41.77 0.91 -3.99
N ASP A 278 42.68 1.83 -4.31
CA ASP A 278 43.08 2.14 -5.68
C ASP A 278 44.60 2.06 -5.91
N TYR A 279 45.34 1.69 -4.88
CA TYR A 279 46.77 1.40 -4.95
C TYR A 279 47.00 0.07 -5.64
N LEU A 280 47.93 0.02 -6.60
CA LEU A 280 48.34 -1.19 -7.27
C LEU A 280 49.46 -1.88 -6.47
N PRO A 281 49.22 -3.06 -5.86
CA PRO A 281 50.23 -3.79 -5.11
C PRO A 281 51.36 -4.31 -6.02
N GLU A 282 52.58 -4.39 -5.49
CA GLU A 282 53.75 -4.91 -6.23
C GLU A 282 53.64 -6.41 -6.52
N ASP A 283 52.92 -7.16 -5.67
CA ASP A 283 52.69 -8.60 -5.80
C ASP A 283 51.52 -8.95 -6.71
N LEU A 284 50.79 -7.95 -7.24
CA LEU A 284 49.67 -8.15 -8.16
C LEU A 284 50.12 -7.98 -9.61
N ASP A 285 50.40 -9.11 -10.27
CA ASP A 285 50.69 -9.14 -11.71
C ASP A 285 49.39 -9.00 -12.52
N LEU A 286 49.28 -7.93 -13.32
CA LEU A 286 48.13 -7.65 -14.17
C LEU A 286 48.55 -7.65 -15.64
N PRO A 287 47.79 -8.31 -16.54
CA PRO A 287 48.06 -8.28 -17.98
C PRO A 287 48.24 -6.87 -18.56
N GLU A 288 49.13 -6.73 -19.54
CA GLU A 288 49.28 -5.48 -20.28
C GLU A 288 48.02 -5.15 -21.11
N GLY A 289 47.75 -3.86 -21.31
CA GLY A 289 46.63 -3.38 -22.14
C GLY A 289 45.26 -3.29 -21.45
N LEU A 290 45.18 -3.57 -20.15
CA LEU A 290 43.93 -3.41 -19.38
C LEU A 290 43.49 -1.94 -19.28
N THR A 291 42.17 -1.72 -19.38
CA THR A 291 41.56 -0.43 -19.09
C THR A 291 41.69 -0.07 -17.61
N PRO A 292 41.61 1.22 -17.22
CA PRO A 292 41.65 1.61 -15.81
C PRO A 292 40.56 0.95 -14.96
N ALA A 293 39.38 0.73 -15.53
CA ALA A 293 38.31 -0.01 -14.87
C ALA A 293 38.74 -1.46 -14.57
N GLN A 294 39.24 -2.20 -15.56
CA GLN A 294 39.69 -3.59 -15.37
C GLN A 294 40.86 -3.70 -14.38
N ARG A 295 41.77 -2.71 -14.33
CA ARG A 295 42.84 -2.67 -13.33
C ARG A 295 42.28 -2.46 -11.93
N SER A 296 41.34 -1.54 -11.77
CA SER A 296 40.63 -1.32 -10.50
C SER A 296 39.88 -2.57 -10.05
N GLU A 297 39.25 -3.31 -10.97
CA GLU A 297 38.61 -4.59 -10.70
C GLU A 297 39.58 -5.65 -10.17
N GLY A 298 40.77 -5.76 -10.77
CA GLY A 298 41.83 -6.65 -10.29
C GLY A 298 42.31 -6.30 -8.88
N VAL A 299 42.49 -5.01 -8.58
CA VAL A 299 42.85 -4.52 -7.24
C VAL A 299 41.75 -4.86 -6.22
N LEU A 300 40.47 -4.64 -6.55
CA LEU A 300 39.37 -4.99 -5.66
C LEU A 300 39.28 -6.50 -5.40
N HIS A 301 39.43 -7.33 -6.43
CA HIS A 301 39.46 -8.80 -6.27
C HIS A 301 40.58 -9.24 -5.33
N TRP A 302 41.79 -8.72 -5.53
CA TRP A 302 42.95 -8.98 -4.67
C TRP A 302 42.70 -8.52 -3.22
N LEU A 303 42.20 -7.30 -3.02
CA LEU A 303 41.91 -6.76 -1.68
C LEU A 303 40.88 -7.59 -0.93
N ILE A 304 39.80 -8.02 -1.61
CA ILE A 304 38.76 -8.85 -1.00
C ILE A 304 39.34 -10.22 -0.59
N LYS A 305 40.16 -10.85 -1.44
CA LYS A 305 40.87 -12.09 -1.09
C LYS A 305 41.77 -11.89 0.13
N GLY A 306 42.53 -10.80 0.19
CA GLY A 306 43.35 -10.46 1.34
C GLY A 306 42.55 -10.26 2.64
N ILE A 307 41.42 -9.56 2.57
CA ILE A 307 40.50 -9.38 3.71
C ILE A 307 39.96 -10.73 4.20
N LEU A 308 39.54 -11.61 3.29
CA LEU A 308 39.04 -12.94 3.61
C LEU A 308 40.16 -13.83 4.18
N GLY A 309 41.38 -13.73 3.66
CA GLY A 309 42.58 -14.42 4.14
C GLY A 309 42.89 -14.15 5.62
N GLN A 310 42.58 -12.94 6.08
CA GLN A 310 42.79 -12.49 7.47
C GLN A 310 41.50 -12.51 8.32
N ALA A 311 40.40 -13.01 7.78
CA ALA A 311 39.10 -12.98 8.44
C ALA A 311 38.98 -14.06 9.52
N HIS A 312 38.43 -13.68 10.67
CA HIS A 312 38.07 -14.61 11.74
C HIS A 312 36.57 -14.91 11.79
N SER A 313 35.76 -14.11 11.10
CA SER A 313 34.32 -14.31 10.99
C SER A 313 33.75 -13.70 9.72
N ILE A 314 32.59 -14.19 9.30
CA ILE A 314 31.83 -13.67 8.16
C ILE A 314 30.33 -13.81 8.40
N SER A 315 29.59 -12.75 8.11
CA SER A 315 28.14 -12.74 7.99
C SER A 315 27.72 -13.25 6.62
N THR A 316 26.73 -14.13 6.60
CA THR A 316 26.15 -14.74 5.40
C THR A 316 24.65 -14.45 5.34
N PRO A 317 24.08 -14.29 4.14
CA PRO A 317 22.66 -14.01 3.97
C PRO A 317 21.81 -15.23 4.35
N GLY A 318 20.55 -14.99 4.66
CA GLY A 318 19.54 -16.06 4.66
C GLY A 318 19.15 -16.45 3.23
N TYR A 319 18.30 -17.46 3.12
CA TYR A 319 17.65 -17.85 1.87
C TYR A 319 16.19 -18.18 2.15
N GLU A 320 15.27 -17.62 1.37
CA GLU A 320 13.85 -17.99 1.40
C GLU A 320 13.36 -18.21 -0.02
N ASP A 321 12.70 -19.35 -0.24
CA ASP A 321 12.06 -19.72 -1.49
C ASP A 321 10.77 -20.49 -1.17
N THR A 322 9.83 -20.54 -2.09
CA THR A 322 8.56 -21.26 -1.90
C THR A 322 8.29 -22.17 -3.09
N LEU A 323 8.32 -23.47 -2.82
CA LEU A 323 7.98 -24.48 -3.80
C LEU A 323 6.46 -24.64 -3.90
N ARG A 324 5.94 -24.69 -5.13
CA ARG A 324 4.52 -24.93 -5.41
C ARG A 324 4.36 -26.29 -6.06
N GLY A 325 3.41 -27.09 -5.59
CA GLY A 325 3.03 -28.37 -6.18
C GLY A 325 1.56 -28.38 -6.57
N TRP A 326 1.26 -28.81 -7.79
CA TRP A 326 -0.11 -29.08 -8.25
C TRP A 326 -0.63 -30.37 -7.61
N MET A 327 -1.83 -30.31 -7.07
CA MET A 327 -2.52 -31.43 -6.44
C MET A 327 -3.56 -32.03 -7.40
N PRO A 328 -3.93 -33.32 -7.21
CA PRO A 328 -4.94 -33.98 -8.05
C PRO A 328 -6.35 -33.38 -7.99
N ASP A 329 -6.65 -32.57 -6.97
CA ASP A 329 -7.91 -31.83 -6.83
C ASP A 329 -7.93 -30.50 -7.59
N ASN A 330 -6.96 -30.28 -8.50
CA ASN A 330 -6.75 -29.03 -9.25
C ASN A 330 -6.44 -27.81 -8.37
N THR A 331 -6.01 -28.01 -7.12
CA THR A 331 -5.46 -26.95 -6.28
C THR A 331 -3.94 -26.98 -6.27
N TYR A 332 -3.30 -25.90 -5.82
CA TYR A 332 -1.87 -25.92 -5.51
C TYR A 332 -1.65 -25.87 -3.99
N LYS A 333 -0.60 -26.55 -3.53
CA LYS A 333 -0.09 -26.43 -2.16
C LYS A 333 1.34 -25.91 -2.22
N THR A 334 1.75 -25.22 -1.17
CA THR A 334 3.07 -24.62 -1.08
C THR A 334 3.89 -25.22 0.06
N GLN A 335 5.21 -25.19 -0.09
CA GLN A 335 6.17 -25.50 0.95
C GLN A 335 7.31 -24.49 0.93
N LYS A 336 7.70 -24.04 2.12
CA LYS A 336 8.78 -23.07 2.29
C LYS A 336 10.12 -23.78 2.32
N ILE A 337 11.09 -23.20 1.63
CA ILE A 337 12.51 -23.54 1.71
C ILE A 337 13.17 -22.37 2.42
N TYR A 338 13.91 -22.66 3.48
CA TYR A 338 14.41 -21.58 4.33
C TYR A 338 15.79 -21.90 4.95
N LEU A 339 16.67 -20.90 4.93
CA LEU A 339 17.95 -20.87 5.63
C LEU A 339 18.05 -19.54 6.39
N HIS A 340 18.32 -19.60 7.70
CA HIS A 340 18.54 -18.39 8.50
C HIS A 340 19.86 -17.71 8.10
N PRO A 341 19.92 -16.35 8.09
CA PRO A 341 21.19 -15.65 8.08
C PRO A 341 22.09 -16.10 9.24
N ALA A 342 23.39 -16.15 9.02
CA ALA A 342 24.34 -16.68 10.00
C ALA A 342 25.63 -15.86 10.05
N HIS A 343 26.20 -15.75 11.26
CA HIS A 343 27.52 -15.17 11.50
C HIS A 343 28.49 -16.28 11.90
N TYR A 344 29.30 -16.72 10.95
CA TYR A 344 30.22 -17.85 11.10
C TYR A 344 31.56 -17.40 11.67
N ARG A 345 32.19 -18.25 12.50
CA ARG A 345 33.63 -18.17 12.78
C ARG A 345 34.39 -18.92 11.68
N ILE A 346 35.41 -18.28 11.13
CA ILE A 346 36.26 -18.80 10.05
C ILE A 346 37.57 -19.37 10.63
N SER A 347 38.04 -20.48 10.06
CA SER A 347 39.39 -21.02 10.22
C SER A 347 39.89 -21.66 8.92
N ASN A 348 41.17 -22.06 8.87
CA ASN A 348 41.77 -22.80 7.76
C ASN A 348 41.60 -22.14 6.37
N VAL A 349 41.77 -20.82 6.29
CA VAL A 349 41.59 -20.08 5.04
C VAL A 349 42.71 -20.42 4.06
N ARG A 350 42.34 -20.82 2.84
CA ARG A 350 43.24 -21.06 1.70
C ARG A 350 42.71 -20.32 0.49
N MET A 351 43.58 -19.61 -0.23
CA MET A 351 43.25 -18.87 -1.44
C MET A 351 43.63 -19.69 -2.67
N GLU A 352 42.78 -19.68 -3.70
CA GLU A 352 43.04 -20.31 -5.02
C GLU A 352 43.42 -21.80 -4.96
N GLN A 353 42.97 -22.52 -3.92
CA GLN A 353 43.26 -23.93 -3.77
C GLN A 353 42.34 -24.77 -4.67
N ARG A 354 42.93 -25.52 -5.61
CA ARG A 354 42.18 -26.41 -6.50
C ARG A 354 41.47 -27.53 -5.71
N LEU A 355 40.16 -27.64 -5.92
CA LEU A 355 39.27 -28.69 -5.42
C LEU A 355 38.71 -29.47 -6.61
N GLN A 356 39.35 -30.59 -6.94
CA GLN A 356 39.06 -31.37 -8.13
C GLN A 356 39.07 -30.51 -9.41
N ARG A 357 37.89 -30.17 -9.96
CA ARG A 357 37.68 -29.39 -11.20
C ARG A 357 37.29 -27.93 -10.97
N VAL A 358 37.27 -27.46 -9.72
CA VAL A 358 36.91 -26.09 -9.35
C VAL A 358 38.07 -25.44 -8.58
N ILE A 359 38.37 -24.18 -8.88
CA ILE A 359 39.28 -23.35 -8.11
C ILE A 359 38.44 -22.19 -7.55
N PRO A 360 38.10 -22.21 -6.25
CA PRO A 360 37.49 -21.05 -5.61
C PRO A 360 38.52 -19.97 -5.32
N ASP A 361 38.08 -18.72 -5.27
CA ASP A 361 38.93 -17.61 -4.84
C ASP A 361 39.42 -17.83 -3.41
N VAL A 362 38.50 -18.28 -2.53
CA VAL A 362 38.81 -18.65 -1.15
C VAL A 362 38.05 -19.92 -0.77
N ILE A 363 38.71 -20.84 -0.05
CA ILE A 363 38.05 -21.89 0.72
C ILE A 363 38.45 -21.76 2.19
N CYS A 364 37.49 -21.92 3.08
CA CYS A 364 37.73 -21.93 4.53
C CYS A 364 36.79 -22.90 5.24
N THR A 365 37.10 -23.21 6.49
CA THR A 365 36.20 -23.96 7.37
C THR A 365 35.41 -22.95 8.21
N VAL A 366 34.09 -23.11 8.25
CA VAL A 366 33.18 -22.27 9.03
C VAL A 366 32.47 -23.06 10.12
N SER A 367 32.27 -22.41 11.27
CA SER A 367 31.58 -22.98 12.43
C SER A 367 30.54 -22.01 12.99
N LEU A 368 29.42 -22.55 13.47
CA LEU A 368 28.29 -21.79 14.02
C LEU A 368 27.78 -22.45 15.31
N GLY A 369 28.08 -21.85 16.45
CA GLY A 369 27.67 -22.38 17.76
C GLY A 369 28.15 -23.82 17.96
N ALA A 370 27.23 -24.73 18.27
CA ALA A 370 27.50 -26.16 18.44
C ALA A 370 27.30 -26.99 17.15
N ALA A 371 26.98 -26.37 16.01
CA ALA A 371 26.83 -27.08 14.74
C ALA A 371 28.19 -27.63 14.26
N PRO A 372 28.20 -28.78 13.56
CA PRO A 372 29.43 -29.32 13.00
C PRO A 372 30.06 -28.31 12.01
N PRO A 373 31.39 -28.19 11.99
CA PRO A 373 32.05 -27.31 11.03
C PRO A 373 31.79 -27.81 9.60
N MET A 374 31.72 -26.86 8.66
CA MET A 374 31.57 -27.16 7.24
C MET A 374 32.57 -26.34 6.43
N ASP A 375 32.92 -26.84 5.25
CA ASP A 375 33.71 -26.08 4.30
C ASP A 375 32.82 -25.06 3.57
N LEU A 376 33.37 -23.86 3.37
CA LEU A 376 32.76 -22.75 2.66
C LEU A 376 33.72 -22.29 1.57
N MET A 377 33.26 -22.36 0.33
CA MET A 377 33.87 -21.70 -0.81
C MET A 377 33.32 -20.27 -0.93
N VAL A 378 34.20 -19.33 -1.23
CA VAL A 378 33.83 -17.94 -1.54
C VAL A 378 34.34 -17.58 -2.93
N GLU A 379 33.45 -17.02 -3.73
CA GLU A 379 33.71 -16.52 -5.08
C GLU A 379 33.51 -15.01 -5.10
N VAL A 380 34.49 -14.26 -5.58
CA VAL A 380 34.44 -12.80 -5.66
C VAL A 380 34.10 -12.42 -7.09
N ALA A 381 32.86 -12.00 -7.31
CA ALA A 381 32.39 -11.58 -8.61
C ALA A 381 32.59 -10.07 -8.78
N VAL A 382 33.48 -9.68 -9.69
CA VAL A 382 33.68 -8.28 -10.04
C VAL A 382 32.80 -7.85 -11.21
N THR A 383 33.20 -8.20 -12.43
CA THR A 383 32.40 -7.99 -13.64
C THR A 383 31.62 -9.22 -14.05
N HIS A 384 32.26 -10.39 -13.96
CA HIS A 384 31.73 -11.68 -14.34
C HIS A 384 31.35 -12.49 -13.10
N ARG A 385 30.10 -12.98 -13.10
CA ARG A 385 29.64 -13.94 -12.10
C ARG A 385 30.08 -15.35 -12.49
N VAL A 386 30.11 -16.24 -11.51
CA VAL A 386 30.24 -17.69 -11.73
C VAL A 386 29.23 -18.13 -12.80
N ASP A 387 29.72 -18.76 -13.84
CA ASP A 387 28.91 -19.29 -14.95
C ASP A 387 28.20 -20.60 -14.58
N ASP A 388 27.30 -21.03 -15.47
CA ASP A 388 26.50 -22.24 -15.24
C ASP A 388 27.36 -23.51 -15.16
N GLU A 389 28.46 -23.58 -15.91
CA GLU A 389 29.36 -24.75 -15.91
C GLU A 389 30.09 -24.90 -14.57
N LYS A 390 30.67 -23.81 -14.04
CA LYS A 390 31.31 -23.79 -12.73
C LYS A 390 30.28 -24.00 -11.63
N LEU A 391 29.07 -23.45 -11.76
CA LEU A 391 27.98 -23.68 -10.80
C LEU A 391 27.58 -25.15 -10.73
N LEU A 392 27.48 -25.86 -11.88
CA LEU A 392 27.22 -27.30 -11.90
C LEU A 392 28.31 -28.08 -11.15
N ARG A 393 29.59 -27.78 -11.41
CA ARG A 393 30.71 -28.42 -10.70
C ARG A 393 30.71 -28.13 -9.19
N ILE A 394 30.33 -26.92 -8.77
CA ILE A 394 30.16 -26.57 -7.35
C ILE A 394 29.06 -27.42 -6.70
N ARG A 395 27.93 -27.60 -7.38
CA ARG A 395 26.81 -28.45 -6.90
C ARG A 395 27.23 -29.90 -6.75
N GLU A 396 28.02 -30.44 -7.69
CA GLU A 396 28.55 -31.80 -7.64
C GLU A 396 29.50 -32.02 -6.44
N LEU A 397 30.29 -31.02 -6.07
CA LEU A 397 31.18 -31.10 -4.90
C LEU A 397 30.41 -31.13 -3.57
N GLY A 398 29.19 -30.61 -3.53
CA GLY A 398 28.38 -30.58 -2.30
C GLY A 398 28.92 -29.66 -1.21
N ILE A 399 29.84 -28.73 -1.55
CA ILE A 399 30.43 -27.76 -0.61
C ILE A 399 29.68 -26.43 -0.71
N ALA A 400 29.33 -25.82 0.42
CA ALA A 400 28.64 -24.53 0.44
C ALA A 400 29.46 -23.48 -0.30
N CYS A 401 28.82 -22.70 -1.18
CA CYS A 401 29.49 -21.69 -1.98
C CYS A 401 28.73 -20.37 -1.93
N LEU A 402 29.44 -19.35 -1.46
CA LEU A 402 28.97 -17.98 -1.32
C LEU A 402 29.63 -17.11 -2.39
N GLN A 403 28.85 -16.32 -3.11
CA GLN A 403 29.39 -15.30 -4.00
C GLN A 403 29.29 -13.92 -3.35
N ILE A 404 30.36 -13.14 -3.41
CA ILE A 404 30.41 -11.72 -3.05
C ILE A 404 30.43 -10.91 -4.33
N ASP A 405 29.39 -10.12 -4.59
CA ASP A 405 29.23 -9.29 -5.79
C ASP A 405 29.71 -7.86 -5.51
N THR A 406 30.78 -7.45 -6.19
CA THR A 406 31.39 -6.13 -5.99
C THR A 406 30.65 -4.99 -6.70
N LYS A 407 29.78 -5.27 -7.68
CA LYS A 407 28.96 -4.21 -8.31
C LYS A 407 28.01 -3.57 -7.31
N ARG A 408 27.66 -4.30 -6.26
CA ARG A 408 26.84 -3.79 -5.16
C ARG A 408 27.66 -2.94 -4.16
N LEU A 409 28.99 -3.01 -4.20
CA LEU A 409 29.91 -2.23 -3.35
C LEU A 409 30.12 -0.80 -3.88
N SER A 410 29.95 -0.56 -5.19
CA SER A 410 30.31 0.71 -5.85
C SER A 410 29.15 1.67 -6.14
N LYS A 411 27.99 1.50 -5.48
CA LYS A 411 26.77 2.31 -5.73
C LYS A 411 26.91 3.83 -5.48
N GLY A 412 28.06 4.32 -4.99
CA GLY A 412 28.23 5.73 -4.59
C GLY A 412 29.58 6.38 -4.91
N GLY A 413 30.47 5.75 -5.68
CA GLY A 413 31.80 6.30 -5.98
C GLY A 413 32.94 5.54 -5.31
N ARG A 414 33.97 6.27 -4.83
CA ARG A 414 35.20 5.70 -4.23
C ARG A 414 34.85 5.00 -2.92
N ILE A 415 35.50 3.86 -2.66
CA ILE A 415 35.31 3.07 -1.44
C ILE A 415 36.60 3.09 -0.62
N THR A 416 36.47 3.24 0.70
CA THR A 416 37.61 3.14 1.60
C THR A 416 37.92 1.70 1.97
N ILE A 417 39.16 1.41 2.37
CA ILE A 417 39.55 0.06 2.82
C ILE A 417 38.74 -0.43 4.02
N GLN A 418 38.30 0.49 4.90
CA GLN A 418 37.47 0.16 6.05
C GLN A 418 36.04 -0.21 5.63
N GLU A 419 35.45 0.55 4.70
CA GLU A 419 34.13 0.24 4.13
C GLU A 419 34.16 -1.09 3.39
N LEU A 420 35.18 -1.33 2.55
CA LEU A 420 35.34 -2.60 1.84
C LEU A 420 35.40 -3.78 2.83
N ARG A 421 36.17 -3.63 3.92
CA ARG A 421 36.26 -4.66 4.97
C ARG A 421 34.91 -4.92 5.64
N SER A 422 34.15 -3.86 5.95
CA SER A 422 32.80 -3.99 6.52
C SER A 422 31.85 -4.71 5.57
N MET A 423 31.83 -4.33 4.29
CA MET A 423 30.96 -4.91 3.29
C MET A 423 31.29 -6.39 3.02
N VAL A 424 32.57 -6.75 2.99
CA VAL A 424 33.01 -8.15 2.79
C VAL A 424 32.68 -9.01 3.99
N LEU A 425 32.90 -8.54 5.22
CA LEU A 425 32.79 -9.38 6.42
C LEU A 425 31.40 -9.33 7.07
N HIS A 426 30.71 -8.20 7.05
CA HIS A 426 29.52 -7.99 7.89
C HIS A 426 28.22 -7.82 7.10
N GLU A 427 28.24 -7.09 5.99
CA GLU A 427 27.03 -6.83 5.21
C GLU A 427 26.62 -8.04 4.39
N THR A 428 25.32 -8.25 4.19
CA THR A 428 24.81 -9.44 3.47
C THR A 428 24.22 -9.13 2.10
N ASP A 429 23.99 -7.86 1.78
CA ASP A 429 23.28 -7.43 0.57
C ASP A 429 24.11 -7.64 -0.71
N ASN A 430 25.43 -7.66 -0.58
CA ASN A 430 26.40 -7.98 -1.62
C ASN A 430 26.69 -9.49 -1.71
N LYS A 431 26.03 -10.33 -0.91
CA LYS A 431 26.32 -11.77 -0.83
C LYS A 431 25.14 -12.59 -1.32
N GLN A 432 25.44 -13.71 -1.99
CA GLN A 432 24.42 -14.66 -2.40
C GLN A 432 24.93 -16.10 -2.31
N TRP A 433 24.06 -17.00 -1.88
CA TRP A 433 24.34 -18.43 -1.92
C TRP A 433 24.23 -18.92 -3.36
N LEU A 434 25.33 -19.43 -3.92
CA LEU A 434 25.31 -20.17 -5.18
C LEU A 434 24.87 -21.61 -4.95
N PHE A 435 25.28 -22.18 -3.81
CA PHE A 435 24.88 -23.50 -3.34
C PHE A 435 25.03 -23.58 -1.83
N HIS A 436 24.11 -24.27 -1.16
CA HIS A 436 24.24 -24.59 0.27
C HIS A 436 23.57 -25.94 0.58
N PRO A 437 24.27 -26.90 1.21
CA PRO A 437 23.73 -28.23 1.48
C PRO A 437 22.42 -28.25 2.28
N ALA A 438 22.23 -27.31 3.21
CA ALA A 438 20.98 -27.20 3.96
C ALA A 438 19.80 -26.67 3.13
N ILE A 439 20.06 -25.82 2.12
CA ILE A 439 19.02 -25.34 1.20
C ILE A 439 18.53 -26.52 0.35
N GLU A 440 19.44 -27.32 -0.20
CA GLU A 440 19.07 -28.50 -0.99
C GLU A 440 18.33 -29.56 -0.18
N ARG A 441 18.74 -29.80 1.07
CA ARG A 441 17.98 -30.68 1.99
C ARG A 441 16.56 -30.14 2.23
N SER A 442 16.42 -28.86 2.55
CA SER A 442 15.10 -28.23 2.74
C SER A 442 14.24 -28.28 1.47
N ARG A 443 14.84 -28.10 0.28
CA ARG A 443 14.18 -28.25 -1.01
C ARG A 443 13.68 -29.67 -1.23
N ASN A 444 14.50 -30.68 -0.96
CA ASN A 444 14.13 -32.09 -1.10
C ASN A 444 13.02 -32.49 -0.12
N ASP A 445 13.09 -32.04 1.13
CA ASP A 445 12.05 -32.25 2.13
C ASP A 445 10.72 -31.61 1.68
N ALA A 446 10.77 -30.39 1.15
CA ALA A 446 9.61 -29.70 0.60
C ALA A 446 8.98 -30.47 -0.58
N VAL A 447 9.80 -30.99 -1.50
CA VAL A 447 9.34 -31.85 -2.61
C VAL A 447 8.66 -33.10 -2.07
N GLN A 448 9.29 -33.80 -1.12
CA GLN A 448 8.74 -35.03 -0.56
C GLN A 448 7.42 -34.78 0.19
N GLN A 449 7.32 -33.68 0.92
CA GLN A 449 6.07 -33.31 1.60
C GLN A 449 4.95 -32.98 0.61
N LEU A 450 5.25 -32.32 -0.51
CA LEU A 450 4.25 -32.08 -1.57
C LEU A 450 3.83 -33.38 -2.25
N ALA A 451 4.77 -34.30 -2.51
CA ALA A 451 4.47 -35.62 -3.05
C ALA A 451 3.55 -36.42 -2.11
N ASN A 452 3.86 -36.45 -0.81
CA ASN A 452 3.04 -37.11 0.20
C ASN A 452 1.62 -36.52 0.26
N LYS A 453 1.49 -35.18 0.19
CA LYS A 453 0.19 -34.49 0.12
C LYS A 453 -0.59 -34.88 -1.15
N SER A 454 0.08 -34.92 -2.29
CA SER A 454 -0.52 -35.33 -3.57
C SER A 454 -1.05 -36.76 -3.52
N ILE A 455 -0.28 -37.70 -2.98
CA ILE A 455 -0.70 -39.11 -2.81
C ILE A 455 -1.91 -39.20 -1.88
N ALA A 456 -1.91 -38.46 -0.76
CA ALA A 456 -3.04 -38.46 0.17
C ALA A 456 -4.34 -37.93 -0.47
N ILE A 457 -4.26 -36.83 -1.23
CA ILE A 457 -5.39 -36.26 -1.96
C ILE A 457 -5.88 -37.20 -3.05
N GLN A 458 -4.96 -37.80 -3.83
CA GLN A 458 -5.30 -38.80 -4.85
C GLN A 458 -6.11 -39.96 -4.24
N ARG A 459 -5.61 -40.53 -3.14
CA ARG A 459 -6.27 -41.63 -2.44
C ARG A 459 -7.66 -41.22 -1.94
N GLN A 460 -7.82 -40.00 -1.43
CA GLN A 460 -9.11 -39.50 -0.98
C GLN A 460 -10.10 -39.34 -2.14
N LEU A 461 -9.66 -38.79 -3.27
CA LEU A 461 -10.48 -38.67 -4.48
C LEU A 461 -10.88 -40.03 -5.04
N GLU A 462 -9.97 -41.00 -5.05
CA GLU A 462 -10.27 -42.38 -5.47
C GLU A 462 -11.30 -43.03 -4.55
N LEU A 463 -11.17 -42.86 -3.23
CA LEU A 463 -12.16 -43.34 -2.27
C LEU A 463 -13.52 -42.68 -2.48
N GLN A 464 -13.57 -41.36 -2.71
CA GLN A 464 -14.81 -40.65 -2.99
C GLN A 464 -15.46 -41.11 -4.30
N ARG A 465 -14.68 -41.30 -5.37
CA ARG A 465 -15.17 -41.82 -6.65
C ARG A 465 -15.70 -43.24 -6.52
N ALA A 466 -14.97 -44.12 -5.82
CA ALA A 466 -15.40 -45.49 -5.57
C ALA A 466 -16.71 -45.53 -4.75
N ARG A 467 -16.83 -44.67 -3.73
CA ARG A 467 -18.07 -44.51 -2.95
C ARG A 467 -19.23 -44.07 -3.82
N GLN A 468 -19.05 -43.01 -4.61
CA GLN A 468 -20.10 -42.49 -5.48
C GLN A 468 -20.54 -43.54 -6.52
N HIS A 469 -19.58 -44.21 -7.17
CA HIS A 469 -19.85 -45.27 -8.13
C HIS A 469 -20.60 -46.44 -7.48
N TRP A 470 -20.26 -46.81 -6.24
CA TRP A 470 -21.01 -47.82 -5.49
C TRP A 470 -22.47 -47.39 -5.25
N ILE A 471 -22.71 -46.16 -4.78
CA ILE A 471 -24.07 -45.64 -4.57
C ILE A 471 -24.87 -45.68 -5.88
N GLU A 472 -24.26 -45.26 -6.98
CA GLU A 472 -24.87 -45.25 -8.31
C GLU A 472 -25.19 -46.66 -8.83
N SER A 473 -24.38 -47.65 -8.45
CA SER A 473 -24.59 -49.05 -8.83
C SER A 473 -25.80 -49.72 -8.14
N LEU A 474 -26.28 -49.18 -7.01
CA LEU A 474 -27.44 -49.71 -6.30
C LEU A 474 -28.70 -49.48 -7.12
N ASN A 475 -29.60 -50.46 -7.22
CA ASN A 475 -30.97 -50.21 -7.70
C ASN A 475 -31.83 -49.55 -6.61
N ASP A 476 -33.02 -49.07 -6.96
CA ASP A 476 -33.86 -48.28 -6.04
C ASP A 476 -34.23 -49.03 -4.75
N THR A 477 -34.53 -50.33 -4.85
CA THR A 477 -34.84 -51.14 -3.67
C THR A 477 -33.62 -51.32 -2.79
N GLN A 478 -32.44 -51.54 -3.38
CA GLN A 478 -31.18 -51.65 -2.64
C GLN A 478 -30.83 -50.32 -1.97
N LEU A 479 -30.92 -49.20 -2.69
CA LEU A 479 -30.62 -47.85 -2.18
C LEU A 479 -31.50 -47.48 -0.98
N LEU A 480 -32.81 -47.73 -1.07
CA LEU A 480 -33.73 -47.49 0.04
C LEU A 480 -33.45 -48.40 1.24
N ARG A 481 -33.12 -49.68 1.00
CA ARG A 481 -32.76 -50.62 2.08
C ARG A 481 -31.46 -50.23 2.77
N GLU A 482 -30.46 -49.79 2.01
CA GLU A 482 -29.21 -49.23 2.55
C GLU A 482 -29.54 -48.02 3.43
N TYR A 483 -30.32 -47.07 2.92
CA TYR A 483 -30.74 -45.91 3.68
C TYR A 483 -31.45 -46.27 5.00
N LEU A 484 -32.42 -47.19 4.96
CA LEU A 484 -33.11 -47.66 6.15
C LEU A 484 -32.19 -48.41 7.13
N MET A 485 -31.21 -49.18 6.63
CA MET A 485 -30.21 -49.83 7.46
C MET A 485 -29.33 -48.81 8.18
N LEU A 486 -28.87 -47.76 7.49
CA LEU A 486 -28.10 -46.67 8.10
C LEU A 486 -28.91 -45.95 9.18
N LEU A 487 -30.20 -45.67 8.92
CA LEU A 487 -31.10 -45.08 9.91
C LEU A 487 -31.27 -45.94 11.15
N ARG A 488 -31.40 -47.27 11.01
CA ARG A 488 -31.47 -48.19 12.16
C ARG A 488 -30.23 -48.10 13.05
N GLN A 489 -29.04 -47.99 12.46
CA GLN A 489 -27.80 -47.82 13.21
C GLN A 489 -27.77 -46.46 13.92
N LEU A 490 -28.19 -45.40 13.22
CA LEU A 490 -28.28 -44.04 13.76
C LEU A 490 -29.24 -43.96 14.95
N TRP A 491 -30.46 -44.50 14.84
CA TRP A 491 -31.43 -44.52 15.93
C TRP A 491 -30.98 -45.34 17.13
N ALA A 492 -30.13 -46.35 16.90
CA ALA A 492 -29.53 -47.15 17.95
C ALA A 492 -28.29 -46.50 18.59
N GLY A 493 -27.88 -45.31 18.14
CA GLY A 493 -26.68 -44.62 18.61
C GLY A 493 -25.37 -45.34 18.28
N LYS A 494 -25.35 -46.16 17.22
CA LYS A 494 -24.17 -46.90 16.77
C LYS A 494 -23.39 -46.11 15.72
N ASP A 495 -22.11 -46.42 15.59
CA ASP A 495 -21.30 -45.96 14.46
C ASP A 495 -21.93 -46.42 13.15
N VAL A 496 -22.25 -45.47 12.28
CA VAL A 496 -23.01 -45.73 11.05
C VAL A 496 -22.08 -46.27 9.97
N GLN A 497 -22.37 -47.47 9.50
CA GLN A 497 -21.62 -48.15 8.45
C GLN A 497 -22.54 -48.63 7.31
N ASN A 498 -22.09 -48.50 6.07
CA ASN A 498 -22.78 -49.09 4.92
C ASN A 498 -22.67 -50.61 4.91
N SER A 499 -23.34 -51.28 3.95
CA SER A 499 -23.33 -52.75 3.88
C SER A 499 -21.97 -53.35 3.53
N GLN A 500 -21.00 -52.53 3.11
CA GLN A 500 -19.61 -52.93 2.91
C GLN A 500 -18.75 -52.78 4.18
N GLY A 501 -19.34 -52.38 5.31
CA GLY A 501 -18.63 -52.15 6.58
C GLY A 501 -17.83 -50.84 6.61
N GLN A 502 -18.06 -49.93 5.68
CA GLN A 502 -17.37 -48.63 5.62
C GLN A 502 -18.14 -47.59 6.42
N ALA A 503 -17.42 -46.76 7.18
CA ALA A 503 -18.02 -45.60 7.85
C ALA A 503 -18.70 -44.67 6.84
N PHE A 504 -19.97 -44.36 7.09
CA PHE A 504 -20.88 -43.75 6.12
C PHE A 504 -21.89 -42.82 6.79
N SER A 505 -22.35 -41.80 6.10
CA SER A 505 -23.44 -40.92 6.54
C SER A 505 -24.72 -41.18 5.75
N THR A 506 -25.89 -41.09 6.42
CA THR A 506 -27.19 -41.13 5.73
C THR A 506 -27.31 -40.01 4.69
N GLN A 507 -26.63 -38.88 4.91
CA GLN A 507 -26.59 -37.73 4.00
C GLN A 507 -25.88 -38.04 2.67
N GLU A 508 -24.96 -39.01 2.64
CA GLU A 508 -24.25 -39.39 1.40
C GLU A 508 -25.20 -40.06 0.37
N LEU A 509 -26.33 -40.66 0.80
CA LEU A 509 -27.31 -41.27 -0.11
C LEU A 509 -28.40 -40.30 -0.60
N ILE A 510 -28.62 -39.18 0.09
CA ILE A 510 -29.73 -38.26 -0.18
C ILE A 510 -29.71 -37.70 -1.60
N PRO A 511 -28.58 -37.21 -2.14
CA PRO A 511 -28.56 -36.68 -3.52
C PRO A 511 -29.04 -37.71 -4.55
N THR A 512 -28.58 -38.96 -4.43
CA THR A 512 -29.00 -40.04 -5.33
C THR A 512 -30.46 -40.42 -5.11
N LEU A 513 -30.93 -40.48 -3.86
CA LEU A 513 -32.33 -40.72 -3.55
C LEU A 513 -33.25 -39.65 -4.17
N GLU A 514 -32.91 -38.37 -4.03
CA GLU A 514 -33.67 -37.26 -4.60
C GLU A 514 -33.64 -37.26 -6.13
N GLN A 515 -32.47 -37.52 -6.74
CA GLN A 515 -32.32 -37.64 -8.19
C GLN A 515 -33.21 -38.76 -8.75
N ARG A 516 -33.39 -39.85 -8.00
CA ARG A 516 -34.27 -40.98 -8.37
C ARG A 516 -35.73 -40.79 -7.95
N GLY A 517 -36.10 -39.61 -7.45
CA GLY A 517 -37.49 -39.24 -7.15
C GLY A 517 -37.94 -39.53 -5.72
N PHE A 518 -37.08 -40.07 -4.85
CA PHE A 518 -37.35 -40.30 -3.43
C PHE A 518 -37.09 -39.05 -2.60
N LYS A 519 -37.92 -38.02 -2.82
CA LYS A 519 -37.75 -36.70 -2.20
C LYS A 519 -38.24 -36.69 -0.76
N ARG A 520 -37.60 -35.86 0.07
CA ARG A 520 -37.99 -35.60 1.47
C ARG A 520 -38.00 -36.83 2.36
N LEU A 521 -37.14 -37.82 2.07
CA LEU A 521 -36.92 -38.92 3.00
C LEU A 521 -36.13 -38.46 4.22
N ASP A 522 -35.21 -37.50 4.06
CA ASP A 522 -34.28 -36.99 5.06
C ASP A 522 -34.89 -36.06 6.12
N ILE A 523 -36.17 -35.67 5.97
CA ILE A 523 -36.82 -34.81 6.95
C ILE A 523 -37.01 -35.55 8.28
N GLU A 524 -36.86 -34.82 9.38
CA GLU A 524 -36.91 -35.37 10.74
C GLU A 524 -38.20 -36.15 11.02
N ASP A 525 -39.35 -35.62 10.58
CA ASP A 525 -40.66 -36.26 10.73
C ASP A 525 -40.79 -37.59 9.95
N VAL A 526 -39.87 -37.89 9.03
CA VAL A 526 -39.87 -39.14 8.24
C VAL A 526 -38.77 -40.09 8.71
N SER A 527 -37.52 -39.63 8.76
CA SER A 527 -36.36 -40.49 9.06
C SER A 527 -35.71 -40.24 10.42
N GLY A 528 -36.10 -39.20 11.14
CA GLY A 528 -35.62 -38.94 12.49
C GLY A 528 -36.14 -39.95 13.52
N PRO A 529 -35.57 -39.96 14.74
CA PRO A 529 -36.15 -40.69 15.87
C PRO A 529 -37.60 -40.24 16.10
N LYS A 530 -38.54 -41.18 16.25
CA LYS A 530 -39.99 -40.91 16.30
C LYS A 530 -40.60 -40.38 14.99
N GLY A 531 -39.86 -40.39 13.88
CA GLY A 531 -40.39 -40.14 12.54
C GLY A 531 -41.15 -41.34 11.96
N LEU A 532 -41.73 -41.16 10.77
CA LEU A 532 -42.57 -42.15 10.10
C LEU A 532 -41.89 -43.52 9.92
N LEU A 533 -40.66 -43.54 9.39
CA LEU A 533 -39.92 -44.78 9.14
C LEU A 533 -39.53 -45.48 10.45
N TRP A 534 -39.18 -44.71 11.49
CA TRP A 534 -38.90 -45.26 12.81
C TRP A 534 -40.14 -45.94 13.40
N MET A 535 -41.31 -45.29 13.30
CA MET A 535 -42.58 -45.86 13.76
C MET A 535 -42.97 -47.11 12.97
N LEU A 536 -42.80 -47.08 11.64
CA LEU A 536 -43.05 -48.24 10.78
C LEU A 536 -42.12 -49.41 11.12
N GLU A 537 -40.85 -49.15 11.41
CA GLU A 537 -39.90 -50.19 11.83
C GLU A 537 -40.32 -50.87 13.12
N LEU A 538 -40.83 -50.13 14.11
CA LEU A 538 -41.34 -50.71 15.34
C LEU A 538 -42.66 -51.47 15.15
N ILE A 539 -43.49 -51.09 14.18
CA ILE A 539 -44.72 -51.83 13.87
C ILE A 539 -44.38 -53.13 13.12
N VAL A 540 -43.46 -53.09 12.17
CA VAL A 540 -43.04 -54.24 11.36
C VAL A 540 -42.19 -55.21 12.17
N ARG A 541 -41.41 -54.70 13.13
CA ARG A 541 -40.55 -55.46 14.05
C ARG A 541 -40.91 -55.06 15.49
N PRO A 542 -42.02 -55.58 16.03
CA PRO A 542 -42.47 -55.20 17.37
C PRO A 542 -41.39 -55.50 18.40
N ASN A 543 -41.19 -54.55 19.30
CA ASN A 543 -40.46 -54.76 20.55
C ASN A 543 -41.46 -54.92 21.70
N GLU A 544 -41.02 -55.45 22.84
CA GLU A 544 -41.90 -55.71 23.98
C GLU A 544 -42.35 -54.42 24.70
N THR A 545 -41.68 -53.30 24.44
CA THR A 545 -41.80 -52.07 25.23
C THR A 545 -42.72 -51.02 24.61
N ILE A 546 -42.91 -51.00 23.30
CA ILE A 546 -43.67 -49.96 22.59
C ILE A 546 -44.86 -50.60 21.88
N ARG A 547 -46.07 -50.21 22.28
CA ARG A 547 -47.31 -50.73 21.68
C ARG A 547 -47.63 -49.97 20.38
N ALA A 548 -48.14 -50.68 19.38
CA ALA A 548 -48.46 -50.08 18.08
C ALA A 548 -49.58 -49.02 18.14
N VAL A 549 -50.51 -49.15 19.10
CA VAL A 549 -51.57 -48.15 19.33
C VAL A 549 -51.00 -46.82 19.84
N ASP A 550 -49.95 -46.85 20.67
CA ASP A 550 -49.30 -45.65 21.20
C ASP A 550 -48.52 -44.91 20.10
N LEU A 551 -47.90 -45.65 19.18
CA LEU A 551 -47.25 -45.07 18.00
C LEU A 551 -48.24 -44.34 17.08
N PHE A 552 -49.43 -44.93 16.91
CA PHE A 552 -50.49 -44.33 16.11
C PHE A 552 -51.05 -43.06 16.75
N GLU A 553 -51.29 -43.07 18.06
CA GLU A 553 -51.74 -41.91 18.84
C GLU A 553 -50.68 -40.79 18.86
N LEU A 554 -49.40 -41.16 19.02
CA LEU A 554 -48.28 -40.23 18.93
C LEU A 554 -48.26 -39.54 17.57
N ALA A 555 -48.42 -40.27 16.46
CA ALA A 555 -48.46 -39.68 15.13
C ALA A 555 -49.65 -38.73 14.93
N MET A 556 -50.82 -39.02 15.52
CA MET A 556 -51.99 -38.13 15.47
C MET A 556 -51.78 -36.83 16.26
N SER A 557 -51.04 -36.89 17.37
CA SER A 557 -50.71 -35.73 18.22
C SER A 557 -49.45 -34.98 17.78
N SER A 558 -48.74 -35.49 16.77
CA SER A 558 -47.51 -34.90 16.21
C SER A 558 -47.78 -33.76 15.21
N GLY A 559 -46.72 -33.26 14.59
CA GLY A 559 -46.78 -32.22 13.56
C GLY A 559 -47.52 -32.63 12.29
N PRO A 560 -47.82 -31.66 11.39
CA PRO A 560 -48.67 -31.86 10.22
C PRO A 560 -48.13 -32.90 9.22
N VAL A 561 -46.82 -33.11 9.17
CA VAL A 561 -46.21 -34.14 8.30
C VAL A 561 -46.60 -35.53 8.78
N LEU A 562 -46.31 -35.87 10.04
CA LEU A 562 -46.68 -37.17 10.63
C LEU A 562 -48.20 -37.39 10.65
N GLN A 563 -48.99 -36.35 10.94
CA GLN A 563 -50.45 -36.41 10.87
C GLN A 563 -50.94 -36.82 9.48
N SER A 564 -50.31 -36.35 8.41
CA SER A 564 -50.67 -36.75 7.05
C SER A 564 -50.41 -38.26 6.79
N TYR A 565 -49.51 -38.90 7.54
CA TYR A 565 -49.15 -40.30 7.33
C TYR A 565 -49.78 -41.29 8.32
N VAL A 566 -50.68 -40.85 9.21
CA VAL A 566 -51.36 -41.74 10.17
C VAL A 566 -52.09 -42.90 9.48
N THR A 567 -52.67 -42.67 8.29
CA THR A 567 -53.34 -43.76 7.53
C THR A 567 -52.36 -44.85 7.06
N VAL A 568 -51.08 -44.50 6.87
CA VAL A 568 -50.01 -45.46 6.54
C VAL A 568 -49.71 -46.33 7.74
N LEU A 569 -49.53 -45.73 8.93
CA LEU A 569 -49.32 -46.47 10.17
C LEU A 569 -50.49 -47.39 10.49
N GLY A 570 -51.72 -46.90 10.34
CA GLY A 570 -52.93 -47.71 10.55
C GLY A 570 -53.05 -48.89 9.58
N THR A 571 -52.54 -48.72 8.36
CA THR A 571 -52.41 -49.80 7.38
C THR A 571 -51.33 -50.79 7.79
N ALA A 572 -50.15 -50.31 8.19
CA ALA A 572 -49.05 -51.16 8.63
C ALA A 572 -49.46 -52.04 9.81
N ILE A 573 -50.15 -51.47 10.80
CA ILE A 573 -50.70 -52.20 11.95
C ILE A 573 -51.61 -53.35 11.49
N ALA A 574 -52.47 -53.10 10.51
CA ALA A 574 -53.40 -54.11 9.99
C ALA A 574 -52.71 -55.21 9.17
N GLU A 575 -51.69 -54.86 8.37
CA GLU A 575 -51.02 -55.79 7.44
C GLU A 575 -49.86 -56.58 8.08
N TYR A 576 -49.24 -56.03 9.12
CA TYR A 576 -48.14 -56.67 9.85
C TYR A 576 -48.57 -57.29 11.19
N GLY A 577 -49.82 -57.09 11.60
CA GLY A 577 -50.47 -57.87 12.67
C GLY A 577 -49.96 -57.56 14.08
N ALA A 578 -50.04 -56.29 14.50
CA ALA A 578 -49.70 -55.93 15.88
C ALA A 578 -50.76 -56.48 16.86
N PHE A 579 -50.34 -57.30 17.84
CA PHE A 579 -51.22 -57.81 18.88
C PHE A 579 -51.74 -56.67 19.76
N MET A 580 -53.06 -56.55 19.88
CA MET A 580 -53.74 -55.54 20.70
C MET A 580 -54.65 -56.20 21.72
N THR A 581 -54.76 -55.62 22.91
CA THR A 581 -55.81 -55.95 23.87
C THR A 581 -57.14 -55.36 23.40
N GLU A 582 -58.25 -55.84 23.94
CA GLU A 582 -59.59 -55.34 23.61
C GLU A 582 -59.74 -53.82 23.83
N GLN A 583 -59.12 -53.31 24.90
CA GLN A 583 -59.09 -51.88 25.21
C GLN A 583 -58.27 -51.08 24.20
N GLU A 584 -57.12 -51.61 23.75
CA GLU A 584 -56.29 -50.98 22.72
C GLU A 584 -57.01 -50.96 21.36
N GLU A 585 -57.74 -52.02 21.01
CA GLU A 585 -58.56 -52.08 19.81
C GLU A 585 -59.72 -51.07 19.83
N GLU A 586 -60.34 -50.85 20.99
CA GLU A 586 -61.38 -49.82 21.15
C GLU A 586 -60.82 -48.40 20.98
N ARG A 587 -59.68 -48.09 21.61
CA ARG A 587 -58.96 -46.82 21.42
C ARG A 587 -58.60 -46.61 19.95
N MET A 588 -58.08 -47.64 19.29
CA MET A 588 -57.71 -47.59 17.87
C MET A 588 -58.93 -47.37 16.97
N ARG A 589 -60.09 -47.98 17.28
CA ARG A 589 -61.36 -47.75 16.57
C ARG A 589 -61.82 -46.30 16.68
N ALA A 590 -61.80 -45.73 17.89
CA ALA A 590 -62.17 -44.33 18.12
C ALA A 590 -61.30 -43.37 17.30
N MET A 591 -59.97 -43.54 17.35
CA MET A 591 -59.03 -42.72 16.58
C MET A 591 -59.24 -42.85 15.06
N ARG A 592 -59.47 -44.07 14.55
CA ARG A 592 -59.80 -44.30 13.13
C ARG A 592 -61.10 -43.61 12.71
N GLN A 593 -62.10 -43.56 13.60
CA GLN A 593 -63.36 -42.86 13.33
C GLN A 593 -63.14 -41.35 13.21
N THR A 594 -62.32 -40.75 14.06
CA THR A 594 -61.93 -39.32 13.96
C THR A 594 -61.27 -39.02 12.60
N ILE A 595 -60.32 -39.85 12.18
CA ILE A 595 -59.64 -39.67 10.88
C ILE A 595 -60.63 -39.82 9.72
N LYS A 596 -61.52 -40.81 9.79
CA LYS A 596 -62.55 -41.03 8.76
C LYS A 596 -63.48 -39.84 8.63
N GLN A 597 -63.90 -39.24 9.75
CA GLN A 597 -64.75 -38.05 9.75
C GLN A 597 -64.03 -36.85 9.13
N SER A 598 -62.79 -36.56 9.54
CA SER A 598 -61.97 -35.49 8.96
C SER A 598 -61.82 -35.62 7.44
N LEU A 599 -61.52 -36.83 6.94
CA LEU A 599 -61.41 -37.08 5.49
C LEU A 599 -62.75 -36.95 4.75
N HIS A 600 -63.87 -37.33 5.39
CA HIS A 600 -65.22 -37.14 4.84
C HIS A 600 -65.65 -35.66 4.81
N GLU A 601 -65.11 -34.85 5.71
CA GLU A 601 -65.26 -33.40 5.75
C GLU A 601 -64.38 -32.67 4.72
N GLY A 602 -63.43 -33.37 4.09
CA GLY A 602 -62.47 -32.77 3.15
C GLY A 602 -61.33 -32.02 3.86
N ASP A 603 -61.12 -32.29 5.15
CA ASP A 603 -59.99 -31.76 5.90
C ASP A 603 -58.69 -32.45 5.47
N LEU A 604 -57.62 -31.65 5.35
CA LEU A 604 -56.31 -32.10 4.87
C LEU A 604 -55.41 -32.60 6.00
N LYS A 605 -55.81 -32.43 7.27
CA LYS A 605 -55.00 -32.76 8.46
C LYS A 605 -54.46 -34.19 8.45
N TYR A 606 -55.33 -35.17 8.17
CA TYR A 606 -54.94 -36.59 8.11
C TYR A 606 -54.91 -37.14 6.69
N ALA A 607 -54.91 -36.26 5.69
CA ALA A 607 -54.94 -36.65 4.29
C ALA A 607 -53.52 -36.98 3.79
N ARG A 608 -53.31 -38.23 3.40
CA ARG A 608 -52.01 -38.78 2.99
C ARG A 608 -51.39 -38.02 1.84
N MET A 609 -50.15 -37.60 2.02
CA MET A 609 -49.29 -37.15 0.94
C MET A 609 -48.71 -38.36 0.21
N THR A 610 -48.78 -38.40 -1.11
CA THR A 610 -48.42 -39.61 -1.89
C THR A 610 -46.96 -39.67 -2.32
N HIS A 611 -46.17 -38.61 -2.09
CA HIS A 611 -44.77 -38.53 -2.54
C HIS A 611 -43.84 -39.58 -1.93
N LEU A 612 -44.17 -40.10 -0.74
CA LEU A 612 -43.42 -41.20 -0.11
C LEU A 612 -43.95 -42.59 -0.49
N ASP A 613 -45.09 -42.71 -1.17
CA ASP A 613 -45.74 -44.01 -1.40
C ASP A 613 -44.81 -44.98 -2.13
N THR A 614 -44.10 -44.54 -3.17
CA THR A 614 -43.14 -45.40 -3.90
C THR A 614 -42.02 -45.91 -3.00
N ALA A 615 -41.44 -45.06 -2.16
CA ALA A 615 -40.39 -45.45 -1.21
C ALA A 615 -40.92 -46.43 -0.15
N LEU A 616 -42.08 -46.12 0.42
CA LEU A 616 -42.73 -46.93 1.44
C LEU A 616 -43.14 -48.30 0.90
N ILE A 617 -43.59 -48.39 -0.35
CA ILE A 617 -43.91 -49.68 -1.01
C ILE A 617 -42.64 -50.50 -1.22
N ALA A 618 -41.55 -49.89 -1.67
CA ALA A 618 -40.28 -50.59 -1.88
C ALA A 618 -39.66 -51.10 -0.57
N LEU A 619 -39.78 -50.34 0.52
CA LEU A 619 -39.33 -50.73 1.86
C LEU A 619 -40.26 -51.73 2.54
N TYR A 620 -41.58 -51.56 2.38
CA TYR A 620 -42.63 -52.32 3.05
C TYR A 620 -43.67 -52.84 2.04
N PRO A 621 -43.37 -53.92 1.30
CA PRO A 621 -44.19 -54.37 0.17
C PRO A 621 -45.65 -54.72 0.51
N ARG A 622 -45.95 -55.12 1.75
CA ARG A 622 -47.33 -55.43 2.17
C ARG A 622 -48.25 -54.20 2.15
N LEU A 623 -47.70 -52.99 2.18
CA LEU A 623 -48.49 -51.75 2.12
C LEU A 623 -49.00 -51.43 0.70
N GLN A 624 -48.46 -52.08 -0.35
CA GLN A 624 -48.72 -51.76 -1.76
C GLN A 624 -50.21 -51.66 -2.08
N LYS A 625 -51.00 -52.67 -1.70
CA LYS A 625 -52.44 -52.72 -2.00
C LYS A 625 -53.19 -51.46 -1.55
N ARG A 626 -52.80 -50.88 -0.41
CA ARG A 626 -53.44 -49.70 0.17
C ARG A 626 -52.82 -48.39 -0.29
N LEU A 627 -51.50 -48.35 -0.45
CA LEU A 627 -50.81 -47.15 -0.92
C LEU A 627 -51.08 -46.86 -2.40
N SER A 628 -51.33 -47.87 -3.22
CA SER A 628 -51.75 -47.68 -4.63
C SER A 628 -53.17 -47.13 -4.79
N SER A 629 -53.96 -47.01 -3.71
CA SER A 629 -55.31 -46.43 -3.75
C SER A 629 -55.29 -44.93 -3.47
N ASN A 630 -56.16 -44.18 -4.15
CA ASN A 630 -56.38 -42.75 -3.88
C ASN A 630 -57.17 -42.46 -2.59
N LYS A 631 -57.62 -43.50 -1.88
CA LYS A 631 -58.43 -43.36 -0.66
C LYS A 631 -57.61 -42.75 0.47
N GLY A 632 -58.16 -41.71 1.10
CA GLY A 632 -57.53 -41.01 2.21
C GLY A 632 -56.32 -40.15 1.80
N THR A 633 -56.13 -39.89 0.51
CA THR A 633 -55.08 -39.00 0.01
C THR A 633 -55.49 -37.54 0.05
N ARG A 634 -54.50 -36.64 0.03
CA ARG A 634 -54.70 -35.19 -0.05
C ARG A 634 -55.45 -34.78 -1.31
N GLU A 635 -55.22 -35.46 -2.43
CA GLU A 635 -55.95 -35.22 -3.68
C GLU A 635 -57.45 -35.49 -3.51
N GLN A 636 -57.80 -36.66 -2.96
CA GLN A 636 -59.19 -37.02 -2.72
C GLN A 636 -59.87 -36.09 -1.70
N ALA A 637 -59.20 -35.76 -0.59
CA ALA A 637 -59.75 -34.83 0.41
C ALA A 637 -59.96 -33.42 -0.17
N THR A 638 -59.05 -32.97 -1.03
CA THR A 638 -59.18 -31.68 -1.73
C THR A 638 -60.38 -31.68 -2.68
N LYS A 639 -60.62 -32.78 -3.42
CA LYS A 639 -61.80 -32.92 -4.27
C LYS A 639 -63.10 -32.83 -3.46
N VAL A 640 -63.18 -33.56 -2.35
CA VAL A 640 -64.33 -33.53 -1.42
C VAL A 640 -64.58 -32.12 -0.89
N ARG A 641 -63.51 -31.40 -0.52
CA ARG A 641 -63.60 -30.01 -0.04
C ARG A 641 -64.18 -29.06 -1.10
N TYR A 642 -63.74 -29.16 -2.35
CA TYR A 642 -64.26 -28.33 -3.43
C TYR A 642 -65.72 -28.62 -3.74
N GLU A 643 -66.13 -29.89 -3.76
CA GLU A 643 -67.51 -30.30 -3.98
C GLU A 643 -68.44 -29.72 -2.89
N LYS A 644 -68.04 -29.80 -1.62
CA LYS A 644 -68.81 -29.20 -0.50
C LYS A 644 -68.91 -27.67 -0.59
N GLN A 645 -67.80 -26.99 -0.89
CA GLN A 645 -67.81 -25.54 -1.03
C GLN A 645 -68.67 -25.06 -2.21
N ALA A 646 -68.72 -25.83 -3.31
CA ALA A 646 -69.60 -25.53 -4.44
C ALA A 646 -71.08 -25.66 -4.04
N GLN A 647 -71.44 -26.74 -3.33
CA GLN A 647 -72.80 -26.94 -2.82
C GLN A 647 -73.24 -25.83 -1.84
N GLU A 648 -72.36 -25.43 -0.92
CA GLU A 648 -72.65 -24.33 0.01
C GLU A 648 -72.88 -23.00 -0.72
N ARG A 649 -72.10 -22.70 -1.76
CA ARG A 649 -72.27 -21.49 -2.58
C ARG A 649 -73.59 -21.50 -3.33
N GLU A 650 -73.96 -22.63 -3.93
CA GLU A 650 -75.23 -22.79 -4.63
C GLU A 650 -76.43 -22.59 -3.69
N GLN A 651 -76.40 -23.23 -2.52
CA GLN A 651 -77.45 -23.05 -1.49
C GLN A 651 -77.54 -21.59 -1.01
N ARG A 652 -76.41 -20.90 -0.88
CA ARG A 652 -76.40 -19.49 -0.50
C ARG A 652 -77.01 -18.59 -1.59
N MET A 653 -76.68 -18.81 -2.86
CA MET A 653 -77.26 -18.05 -3.97
C MET A 653 -78.78 -18.22 -4.04
N LEU A 654 -79.28 -19.45 -3.88
CA LEU A 654 -80.71 -19.74 -3.83
C LEU A 654 -81.42 -18.97 -2.70
N ARG A 655 -80.83 -18.93 -1.49
CA ARG A 655 -81.38 -18.17 -0.36
C ARG A 655 -81.41 -16.66 -0.62
N GLU A 656 -80.34 -16.10 -1.18
CA GLU A 656 -80.26 -14.68 -1.50
C GLU A 656 -81.28 -14.29 -2.59
N GLN A 657 -81.46 -15.12 -3.62
CA GLN A 657 -82.45 -14.90 -4.68
C GLN A 657 -83.88 -14.95 -4.12
N GLN A 658 -84.16 -15.87 -3.21
CA GLN A 658 -85.48 -15.99 -2.59
C GLN A 658 -85.82 -14.77 -1.71
N ALA A 659 -84.84 -14.28 -0.95
CA ALA A 659 -84.99 -13.06 -0.16
C ALA A 659 -85.23 -11.81 -1.02
N GLN A 660 -84.62 -11.71 -2.21
CA GLN A 660 -84.87 -10.61 -3.14
C GLN A 660 -86.30 -10.60 -3.68
N ILE A 661 -86.83 -11.77 -4.06
CA ILE A 661 -88.21 -11.92 -4.53
C ILE A 661 -89.22 -11.52 -3.44
N GLU A 662 -88.97 -11.91 -2.19
CA GLU A 662 -89.80 -11.56 -1.03
C GLU A 662 -89.85 -10.03 -0.84
N ASN A 663 -88.68 -9.38 -0.80
CA ASN A 663 -88.55 -7.93 -0.64
C ASN A 663 -89.24 -7.14 -1.77
N GLU A 664 -89.14 -7.61 -3.01
CA GLU A 664 -89.77 -6.94 -4.15
C GLU A 664 -91.30 -7.03 -4.10
N LYS A 665 -91.87 -8.17 -3.68
CA LYS A 665 -93.31 -8.32 -3.43
C LYS A 665 -93.81 -7.34 -2.37
N GLU A 666 -93.08 -7.22 -1.26
CA GLU A 666 -93.46 -6.35 -0.14
C GLU A 666 -93.42 -4.87 -0.56
N ARG A 667 -92.38 -4.45 -1.30
CA ARG A 667 -92.28 -3.09 -1.85
C ARG A 667 -93.42 -2.76 -2.83
N ASN A 668 -93.77 -3.69 -3.71
CA ASN A 668 -94.87 -3.51 -4.66
C ASN A 668 -96.23 -3.40 -3.95
N HIS A 669 -96.44 -4.17 -2.87
CA HIS A 669 -97.63 -4.08 -2.04
C HIS A 669 -97.76 -2.70 -1.38
N GLN A 670 -96.67 -2.19 -0.80
CA GLN A 670 -96.65 -0.88 -0.16
C GLN A 670 -96.97 0.26 -1.14
N GLN A 671 -96.36 0.25 -2.33
CA GLN A 671 -96.62 1.27 -3.35
C GLN A 671 -98.09 1.32 -3.81
N LEU A 672 -98.73 0.15 -3.92
CA LEU A 672 -100.16 0.07 -4.24
C LEU A 672 -101.02 0.67 -3.12
N GLN A 673 -100.73 0.35 -1.86
CA GLN A 673 -101.46 0.89 -0.71
C GLN A 673 -101.32 2.41 -0.62
N ASP A 674 -100.10 2.93 -0.74
CA ASP A 674 -99.82 4.37 -0.71
C ASP A 674 -100.56 5.09 -1.84
N GLY A 675 -100.54 4.54 -3.05
CA GLY A 675 -101.25 5.06 -4.21
C GLY A 675 -102.77 5.14 -3.99
N LEU A 676 -103.37 4.07 -3.46
CA LEU A 676 -104.81 4.01 -3.17
C LEU A 676 -105.25 5.03 -2.12
N ASN A 677 -104.43 5.25 -1.09
CA ASN A 677 -104.73 6.21 -0.02
C ASN A 677 -104.58 7.67 -0.47
N GLY A 678 -103.71 7.96 -1.44
CA GLY A 678 -103.47 9.31 -1.95
C GLY A 678 -104.46 9.81 -3.02
N VAL A 679 -105.33 8.94 -3.56
CA VAL A 679 -106.12 9.29 -4.75
C VAL A 679 -107.01 10.52 -4.54
N ASP A 680 -107.81 10.56 -3.48
CA ASP A 680 -108.78 11.66 -3.25
C ASP A 680 -108.10 13.01 -2.97
N ALA A 681 -106.83 12.99 -2.54
CA ALA A 681 -106.04 14.21 -2.40
C ALA A 681 -105.64 14.78 -3.77
N MET A 682 -105.41 13.90 -4.75
CA MET A 682 -104.88 14.27 -6.08
C MET A 682 -105.96 14.45 -7.14
N TYR A 683 -107.06 13.72 -7.03
CA TYR A 683 -108.10 13.62 -8.05
C TYR A 683 -109.48 13.80 -7.46
N GLU A 684 -110.38 14.37 -8.26
CA GLU A 684 -111.79 14.45 -7.93
C GLU A 684 -112.66 14.19 -9.14
N TRP A 685 -113.88 13.72 -8.89
CA TRP A 685 -114.90 13.57 -9.91
C TRP A 685 -115.22 14.91 -10.59
N LEU A 686 -115.30 14.90 -11.92
CA LEU A 686 -115.82 16.01 -12.71
C LEU A 686 -117.36 16.00 -12.63
N PRO A 687 -118.02 17.10 -12.20
CA PRO A 687 -119.48 17.16 -12.12
C PRO A 687 -120.12 17.12 -13.53
N GLN A 688 -121.37 16.66 -13.62
CA GLN A 688 -122.09 16.48 -14.90
C GLN A 688 -122.19 17.76 -15.75
N SER A 689 -122.18 18.94 -15.11
CA SER A 689 -122.19 20.25 -15.78
C SER A 689 -120.83 20.68 -16.36
N GLY A 690 -119.72 20.07 -15.93
CA GLY A 690 -118.35 20.43 -16.32
C GLY A 690 -117.59 19.32 -17.05
N GLY A 691 -118.26 18.23 -17.45
CA GLY A 691 -117.67 17.10 -18.17
C GLY A 691 -118.57 16.57 -19.29
N ASN A 692 -118.28 15.37 -19.79
CA ASN A 692 -119.11 14.71 -20.81
C ASN A 692 -120.55 14.52 -20.31
N HIS A 693 -121.55 14.80 -21.15
CA HIS A 693 -122.96 14.85 -20.75
C HIS A 693 -123.66 13.46 -20.67
N ASN A 694 -123.02 12.38 -21.13
CA ASN A 694 -123.51 11.00 -21.00
C ASN A 694 -122.37 9.97 -21.12
N LEU A 695 -122.63 8.71 -20.71
CA LEU A 695 -121.67 7.60 -20.76
C LEU A 695 -121.19 7.29 -22.19
N PHE A 696 -122.05 7.49 -23.19
CA PHE A 696 -121.71 7.27 -24.60
C PHE A 696 -120.61 8.23 -25.06
N ALA A 697 -120.72 9.52 -24.75
CA ALA A 697 -119.72 10.53 -25.07
C ALA A 697 -118.38 10.26 -24.37
N ALA A 698 -118.40 9.83 -23.11
CA ALA A 698 -117.18 9.42 -22.40
C ALA A 698 -116.52 8.19 -23.02
N THR A 699 -117.32 7.20 -23.45
CA THR A 699 -116.81 5.99 -24.13
C THR A 699 -116.17 6.34 -25.47
N GLU A 700 -116.81 7.21 -26.24
CA GLU A 700 -116.31 7.62 -27.55
C GLU A 700 -115.04 8.46 -27.44
N LEU A 701 -114.93 9.29 -26.41
CA LEU A 701 -113.71 10.05 -26.13
C LEU A 701 -112.51 9.14 -25.84
N VAL A 702 -112.72 8.05 -25.09
CA VAL A 702 -111.67 7.04 -24.86
C VAL A 702 -111.26 6.35 -26.16
N ASN A 703 -112.24 5.95 -27.00
CA ASN A 703 -111.97 5.34 -28.30
C ASN A 703 -111.20 6.28 -29.24
N GLN A 704 -111.45 7.59 -29.18
CA GLN A 704 -110.79 8.59 -30.02
C GLN A 704 -109.39 8.94 -29.51
N LYS A 705 -109.22 9.09 -28.19
CA LYS A 705 -107.95 9.56 -27.60
C LYS A 705 -106.91 8.47 -27.38
N LEU A 706 -107.32 7.21 -27.20
CA LEU A 706 -106.38 6.09 -27.03
C LEU A 706 -106.14 5.35 -28.35
N GLN A 707 -104.89 5.09 -28.67
CA GLN A 707 -104.55 4.22 -29.81
C GLN A 707 -105.01 2.78 -29.56
N ARG A 708 -105.33 2.02 -30.62
CA ARG A 708 -105.90 0.66 -30.53
C ARG A 708 -105.12 -0.33 -29.65
N ASN A 709 -103.80 -0.15 -29.50
CA ASN A 709 -102.94 -1.04 -28.71
C ASN A 709 -102.64 -0.51 -27.30
N HIS A 710 -103.36 0.52 -26.83
CA HIS A 710 -103.10 1.10 -25.51
C HIS A 710 -103.38 0.08 -24.38
N PRO A 711 -102.53 -0.03 -23.34
CA PRO A 711 -102.70 -1.00 -22.27
C PRO A 711 -104.08 -0.97 -21.59
N ILE A 712 -104.64 0.23 -21.41
CA ILE A 712 -106.00 0.45 -20.90
C ILE A 712 -107.04 -0.33 -21.73
N LEU A 713 -106.96 -0.32 -23.06
CA LEU A 713 -107.95 -0.92 -23.94
C LEU A 713 -107.94 -2.46 -23.91
N SER A 714 -106.84 -3.06 -23.43
CA SER A 714 -106.71 -4.51 -23.23
C SER A 714 -107.35 -5.03 -21.94
N THR A 715 -107.73 -4.12 -21.04
CA THR A 715 -108.50 -4.44 -19.83
C THR A 715 -110.00 -4.34 -20.10
N ALA A 716 -110.85 -4.77 -19.15
CA ALA A 716 -112.30 -4.59 -19.22
C ALA A 716 -112.73 -3.12 -19.04
N TRP A 717 -112.04 -2.18 -19.71
CA TRP A 717 -112.10 -0.74 -19.49
C TRP A 717 -113.51 -0.18 -19.69
N ARG A 718 -114.30 -0.72 -20.64
CA ARG A 718 -115.70 -0.29 -20.81
C ARG A 718 -116.54 -0.58 -19.56
N ARG A 719 -116.33 -1.73 -18.92
CA ARG A 719 -116.99 -2.12 -17.67
C ARG A 719 -116.49 -1.26 -16.50
N ILE A 720 -115.18 -1.02 -16.43
CA ILE A 720 -114.57 -0.15 -15.41
C ILE A 720 -115.11 1.28 -15.55
N LEU A 721 -115.16 1.81 -16.77
CA LEU A 721 -115.67 3.15 -17.07
C LEU A 721 -117.17 3.27 -16.75
N GLN A 722 -117.97 2.27 -17.12
CA GLN A 722 -119.40 2.22 -16.76
C GLN A 722 -119.60 2.20 -15.24
N SER A 723 -118.84 1.39 -14.51
CA SER A 723 -118.88 1.35 -13.04
C SER A 723 -118.44 2.67 -12.42
N ALA A 724 -117.39 3.30 -12.95
CA ALA A 724 -116.91 4.61 -12.51
C ALA A 724 -117.97 5.70 -12.72
N TRP A 725 -118.65 5.66 -13.87
CA TRP A 725 -119.73 6.57 -14.19
C TRP A 725 -120.88 6.47 -13.19
N GLN A 726 -121.31 5.24 -12.88
CA GLN A 726 -122.35 4.99 -11.87
C GLN A 726 -121.92 5.43 -10.48
N ALA A 727 -120.68 5.15 -10.08
CA ALA A 727 -120.14 5.54 -8.77
C ALA A 727 -120.07 7.07 -8.61
N ARG A 728 -119.65 7.77 -9.68
CA ARG A 728 -119.66 9.23 -9.73
C ARG A 728 -121.06 9.81 -9.56
N ASP A 729 -122.03 9.29 -10.32
CA ASP A 729 -123.42 9.76 -10.27
C ASP A 729 -124.09 9.45 -8.91
N ALA A 730 -123.69 8.36 -8.26
CA ALA A 730 -124.10 8.02 -6.89
C ALA A 730 -123.34 8.80 -5.79
N GLN A 731 -122.47 9.76 -6.16
CA GLN A 731 -121.61 10.53 -5.25
C GLN A 731 -120.69 9.70 -4.33
N MET A 732 -120.30 8.49 -4.75
CA MET A 732 -119.29 7.68 -4.05
C MET A 732 -117.90 8.33 -4.15
N ALA A 733 -117.09 8.27 -3.09
CA ALA A 733 -115.72 8.77 -3.13
C ALA A 733 -114.86 8.00 -4.16
N LEU A 734 -113.94 8.70 -4.83
CA LEU A 734 -113.12 8.11 -5.89
C LEU A 734 -112.19 7.02 -5.33
N SER A 735 -111.60 7.22 -4.15
CA SER A 735 -110.77 6.22 -3.48
C SER A 735 -111.57 4.98 -3.04
N GLU A 736 -112.80 5.15 -2.57
CA GLU A 736 -113.68 4.03 -2.20
C GLU A 736 -114.05 3.19 -3.42
N TRP A 737 -114.39 3.84 -4.53
CA TRP A 737 -114.64 3.15 -5.78
C TRP A 737 -113.38 2.41 -6.26
N LEU A 738 -112.21 3.05 -6.27
CA LEU A 738 -110.96 2.39 -6.70
C LEU A 738 -110.57 1.22 -5.79
N LYS A 739 -110.79 1.32 -4.47
CA LYS A 739 -110.59 0.20 -3.54
C LYS A 739 -111.54 -0.96 -3.86
N ALA A 740 -112.82 -0.67 -4.13
CA ALA A 740 -113.80 -1.68 -4.54
C ALA A 740 -113.44 -2.34 -5.88
N GLN A 741 -112.78 -1.61 -6.78
CA GLN A 741 -112.27 -2.15 -8.05
C GLN A 741 -111.05 -3.08 -7.90
N SER A 742 -110.49 -3.21 -6.69
CA SER A 742 -109.42 -4.14 -6.32
C SER A 742 -108.23 -4.14 -7.32
N PRO A 743 -107.54 -3.00 -7.53
CA PRO A 743 -106.38 -2.96 -8.41
C PRO A 743 -105.27 -3.85 -7.87
N LYS A 744 -104.63 -4.64 -8.74
CA LYS A 744 -103.66 -5.66 -8.34
C LYS A 744 -102.25 -5.11 -8.09
N THR A 745 -101.91 -3.99 -8.72
CA THR A 745 -100.59 -3.35 -8.63
C THR A 745 -100.73 -1.84 -8.71
N ALA A 746 -99.71 -1.09 -8.26
CA ALA A 746 -99.67 0.36 -8.42
C ALA A 746 -99.81 0.79 -9.90
N LEU A 747 -99.30 -0.04 -10.83
CA LEU A 747 -99.50 0.16 -12.26
C LEU A 747 -100.97 0.00 -12.66
N ASP A 748 -101.65 -1.06 -12.22
CA ASP A 748 -103.09 -1.26 -12.48
C ASP A 748 -103.93 -0.09 -11.94
N LEU A 749 -103.60 0.42 -10.74
CA LEU A 749 -104.20 1.64 -10.20
C LEU A 749 -103.97 2.85 -11.11
N SER A 750 -102.75 3.08 -11.57
CA SER A 750 -102.41 4.22 -12.44
C SER A 750 -103.12 4.16 -13.79
N VAL A 751 -103.21 2.97 -14.40
CA VAL A 751 -103.91 2.70 -15.67
C VAL A 751 -105.40 3.02 -15.55
N ARG A 752 -106.01 2.70 -14.40
CA ARG A 752 -107.43 3.02 -14.12
C ARG A 752 -107.63 4.53 -13.95
N LEU A 753 -106.75 5.22 -13.24
CA LEU A 753 -106.81 6.68 -13.10
C LEU A 753 -106.63 7.38 -14.46
N GLU A 754 -105.73 6.88 -15.30
CA GLU A 754 -105.52 7.39 -16.65
C GLU A 754 -106.77 7.20 -17.52
N LEU A 755 -107.40 6.02 -17.48
CA LEU A 755 -108.67 5.76 -18.17
C LEU A 755 -109.74 6.80 -17.78
N LEU A 756 -109.89 7.07 -16.48
CA LEU A 756 -110.88 8.03 -16.00
C LEU A 756 -110.58 9.47 -16.41
N GLN A 757 -109.29 9.85 -16.49
CA GLN A 757 -108.89 11.17 -16.99
C GLN A 757 -109.17 11.32 -18.48
N VAL A 758 -108.83 10.32 -19.28
CA VAL A 758 -109.05 10.33 -20.73
C VAL A 758 -110.54 10.43 -21.04
N ALA A 759 -111.36 9.71 -20.29
CA ALA A 759 -112.82 9.76 -20.38
C ALA A 759 -113.44 11.07 -19.84
N LEU A 760 -112.62 11.94 -19.23
CA LEU A 760 -113.03 13.17 -18.55
C LEU A 760 -114.07 12.92 -17.43
N LEU A 761 -113.93 11.82 -16.68
CA LEU A 761 -114.73 11.56 -15.49
C LEU A 761 -114.07 12.14 -14.23
N ILE A 762 -112.75 12.25 -14.21
CA ILE A 762 -112.00 12.86 -13.12
C ILE A 762 -111.11 13.97 -13.66
N LYS A 763 -110.81 14.94 -12.80
CA LYS A 763 -109.75 15.92 -13.03
C LYS A 763 -108.73 15.84 -11.89
N ARG A 764 -107.51 16.30 -12.17
CA ARG A 764 -106.58 16.60 -11.08
C ARG A 764 -107.08 17.81 -10.32
N ARG A 765 -107.02 17.75 -9.00
CA ARG A 765 -107.15 18.95 -8.18
C ARG A 765 -105.98 19.86 -8.54
N HIS A 766 -106.26 21.11 -8.96
CA HIS A 766 -105.19 22.09 -9.17
C HIS A 766 -104.47 22.29 -7.84
N SER A 767 -103.21 21.90 -7.78
CA SER A 767 -102.37 22.09 -6.62
C SER A 767 -102.12 23.58 -6.41
N LEU A 768 -102.68 24.15 -5.33
CA LEU A 768 -101.94 25.15 -4.57
C LEU A 768 -100.64 24.46 -4.14
N GLN A 769 -99.52 24.99 -4.63
CA GLN A 769 -98.18 24.48 -4.36
C GLN A 769 -97.95 24.28 -2.86
N LEU A 770 -97.54 23.07 -2.47
CA LEU A 770 -96.65 22.90 -1.34
C LEU A 770 -95.29 22.47 -1.88
N LEU A 771 -94.38 23.44 -1.78
CA LEU A 771 -92.94 23.25 -1.79
C LEU A 771 -92.51 22.15 -0.83
N VAL A 772 -91.39 21.52 -1.21
CA VAL A 772 -90.22 21.15 -0.41
C VAL A 772 -89.87 19.68 -0.59
N GLY A 773 -88.67 19.43 -1.15
CA GLY A 773 -87.94 18.21 -0.85
C GLY A 773 -87.17 17.61 -2.03
N ARG A 774 -85.92 18.04 -2.18
CA ARG A 774 -84.83 17.30 -2.82
C ARG A 774 -84.96 15.77 -2.66
N ARG A 775 -84.71 15.02 -3.74
CA ARG A 775 -83.57 14.09 -3.85
C ARG A 775 -83.58 13.40 -5.22
N GLY A 776 -82.67 13.84 -6.08
CA GLY A 776 -82.11 12.95 -7.09
C GLY A 776 -81.33 11.82 -6.41
N ARG A 777 -81.52 10.61 -6.93
CA ARG A 777 -80.71 9.41 -6.75
C ARG A 777 -80.88 8.60 -8.06
N PRO A 778 -79.97 7.67 -8.37
CA PRO A 778 -78.60 7.81 -8.83
C PRO A 778 -78.51 7.49 -10.33
N ARG A 779 -77.39 7.80 -10.99
CA ARG A 779 -77.07 7.15 -12.27
C ARG A 779 -76.79 5.66 -12.01
N LEU A 780 -77.51 4.80 -12.74
CA LEU A 780 -76.95 3.55 -13.26
C LEU A 780 -75.96 3.89 -14.37
#